data_AF-A0A7Y3WF13-F1
#
_entry.id   AF-A0A7Y3WF13-F1
#
_cell.length_a   1.000
_cell.length_b   1.000
_cell.length_c   1.000
_cell.angle_alpha   90.00
_cell.angle_beta   90.00
_cell.angle_gamma   90.00
#
_symmetry.space_group_name_H-M   'P 1'
#
loop_
_entity.id
_entity.type
_entity.pdbx_description
1 polymer ?
#
loop_
_entity_poly.entity_id
_entity_poly.type
_entity_poly.pdbx_seq_one_letter_code
_entity_poly.pdbx_strand_id
1 'polypeptide(L)'
;MALNILDTNGATLTRTGAEFEAYDVIRYSAANPLSAVALTVSDSSVADLADELGSVSASVRGSSGPNTITTGAGNDTIVSGGGADTLSGGAGNDLLNGEAGNDTLNGGDGNDEIYGGVGNDVLKGGAGNDTISDGDYFSDVAETFNIDAGDGNDKVILFTGSFAKISGTIDGGAGTDTLQANDLTGLTIKNVEILQPATSSVTASTAQFESFDKIIGTGSDSSVQLVLTDGAHVDLSDELAGKLNYIFGGPNVSGIDVTTGSARDLLTGTAGNDIFDAGDGNDYINGNGGNDRLIGGKGDDVIVDGDVSSLSSEVFNIAAGDGNDIVTLQTQSQGLSGTIDGGTGIDTLRVSRIAGLTIKNFEILETNEYGFTGSSAQLESFDKISGTKDAFGSSIAILRLTDKAHVDLSDELGNSRASIFGTVSGIDVKTGAGDDIFTGTDGNDIFDGSGGNDTINGNAGNDKLTGGDGNDQIFGGVGNDVIKGGAGDDKITDGDNMSTAPEAFDIDAGDGNDAINLQSHSSALSGVIDGGAGTDTLQVIKPTLGLGQESIGLAGFTIKNVEILETAGAEVLASAAQFESFDKIVKYDKPGYENDVLALTLTDSAHADLSDELANRHVDIFGTAFGIDVKTGGGDDYFFGTGGNDRFEGGAGNDVLLGGAGIDTAVFSGNFAKYSFALNNGSHILTSALEGKDTLTDVEFARFADGVYDFAKGQFTPDGTNSAPTNIQLSKTSLLESTPIWTTVGLLSARDAEGDALTYKLLDGANDHFRINGNRIVTSKALDYETAKSHTIKVAVSDGKVTVEKDITINVLDVNETPVNKAPTNLAFSRSSVSENIAIGTSVGLLTAVDPEGGAVKWRLTDDADGIFKLVGNKIQTKAAIDYESTHSLTFTAEAYDSAGNVTSHDFTLAVKDVFEPSFALSHEALI
;
A
#
# COMPACT_ATOMS: atom_id res chain seq x y z
N MET A 1 -76.22 11.96 -69.54
CA MET A 1 -75.20 11.63 -70.57
C MET A 1 -74.62 10.28 -70.20
N ALA A 2 -74.04 9.53 -71.15
CA ALA A 2 -73.35 8.29 -70.80
C ALA A 2 -72.03 8.66 -70.11
N LEU A 3 -71.72 8.02 -68.98
CA LEU A 3 -70.45 8.18 -68.27
C LEU A 3 -69.31 7.78 -69.23
N ASN A 4 -68.28 8.62 -69.35
CA ASN A 4 -67.05 8.32 -70.08
C ASN A 4 -66.11 7.54 -69.16
N ILE A 5 -66.07 6.21 -69.29
CA ILE A 5 -65.35 5.32 -68.38
C ILE A 5 -64.08 4.77 -69.05
N LEU A 6 -62.94 4.84 -68.36
CA LEU A 6 -61.70 4.18 -68.75
C LEU A 6 -61.52 2.88 -67.93
N ASP A 7 -61.62 1.73 -68.60
CA ASP A 7 -61.31 0.41 -68.02
C ASP A 7 -59.85 0.02 -68.36
N THR A 8 -58.95 -0.03 -67.36
CA THR A 8 -57.52 -0.34 -67.59
C THR A 8 -57.24 -1.83 -67.83
N ASN A 9 -58.10 -2.70 -67.32
CA ASN A 9 -58.00 -4.17 -67.34
C ASN A 9 -56.62 -4.70 -66.91
N GLY A 10 -55.94 -4.00 -66.00
CA GLY A 10 -54.62 -4.35 -65.48
C GLY A 10 -53.44 -3.95 -66.37
N ALA A 11 -53.65 -3.20 -67.46
CA ALA A 11 -52.57 -2.61 -68.24
C ALA A 11 -52.13 -1.27 -67.65
N THR A 12 -50.83 -0.98 -67.72
CA THR A 12 -50.30 0.38 -67.49
C THR A 12 -50.64 1.25 -68.69
N LEU A 13 -51.38 2.33 -68.49
CA LEU A 13 -51.78 3.24 -69.56
C LEU A 13 -50.93 4.51 -69.54
N THR A 14 -50.39 4.89 -70.68
CA THR A 14 -49.61 6.13 -70.85
C THR A 14 -50.42 7.15 -71.64
N ARG A 15 -50.72 8.31 -71.04
CA ARG A 15 -51.48 9.42 -71.64
C ARG A 15 -50.98 10.77 -71.10
N THR A 16 -51.40 11.89 -71.66
CA THR A 16 -51.19 13.21 -71.01
C THR A 16 -52.12 13.38 -69.82
N GLY A 17 -51.81 14.27 -68.87
CA GLY A 17 -52.71 14.57 -67.73
C GLY A 17 -54.12 14.97 -68.19
N ALA A 18 -54.20 15.92 -69.11
CA ALA A 18 -55.47 16.35 -69.73
C ALA A 18 -56.23 15.24 -70.50
N GLU A 19 -55.56 14.15 -70.88
CA GLU A 19 -56.21 13.01 -71.52
C GLU A 19 -56.81 12.03 -70.52
N PHE A 20 -56.29 11.98 -69.29
CA PHE A 20 -56.90 11.21 -68.21
C PHE A 20 -58.14 11.93 -67.65
N GLU A 21 -58.08 13.25 -67.51
CA GLU A 21 -59.21 14.06 -67.03
C GLU A 21 -60.35 14.26 -68.05
N ALA A 22 -60.18 13.74 -69.26
CA ALA A 22 -61.28 13.68 -70.21
C ALA A 22 -62.32 12.60 -69.82
N TYR A 23 -62.01 11.71 -68.88
CA TYR A 23 -62.89 10.64 -68.41
C TYR A 23 -63.68 11.09 -67.19
N ASP A 24 -64.87 10.52 -67.00
CA ASP A 24 -65.66 10.74 -65.78
C ASP A 24 -65.28 9.73 -64.67
N VAL A 25 -64.74 8.55 -65.05
CA VAL A 25 -64.31 7.48 -64.12
C VAL A 25 -63.15 6.68 -64.73
N ILE A 26 -62.10 6.45 -63.95
CA ILE A 26 -61.00 5.53 -64.25
C ILE A 26 -61.09 4.34 -63.28
N ARG A 27 -61.09 3.11 -63.80
CA ARG A 27 -61.17 1.89 -62.97
C ARG A 27 -60.46 0.71 -63.62
N TYR A 28 -60.22 -0.35 -62.85
CA TYR A 28 -59.63 -1.57 -63.39
C TYR A 28 -60.54 -2.28 -64.38
N SER A 29 -61.78 -2.59 -64.00
CA SER A 29 -62.79 -3.13 -64.93
C SER A 29 -64.19 -3.03 -64.32
N ALA A 30 -65.24 -3.21 -65.13
CA ALA A 30 -66.61 -3.33 -64.59
C ALA A 30 -66.78 -4.47 -63.55
N ALA A 31 -66.00 -5.56 -63.66
CA ALA A 31 -66.10 -6.70 -62.76
C ALA A 31 -65.33 -6.49 -61.44
N ASN A 32 -64.25 -5.70 -61.49
CA ASN A 32 -63.40 -5.38 -60.36
C ASN A 32 -63.15 -3.86 -60.33
N PRO A 33 -64.16 -3.04 -60.00
CA PRO A 33 -64.06 -1.59 -60.17
C PRO A 33 -63.09 -0.92 -59.19
N LEU A 34 -62.75 -1.57 -58.08
CA LEU A 34 -61.90 -1.03 -57.02
C LEU A 34 -60.48 -1.65 -57.00
N SER A 35 -60.15 -2.53 -57.94
CA SER A 35 -58.78 -3.03 -58.05
C SER A 35 -57.84 -1.91 -58.51
N ALA A 36 -56.61 -1.94 -58.02
CA ALA A 36 -55.65 -0.88 -58.28
C ALA A 36 -55.34 -0.71 -59.78
N VAL A 37 -55.19 0.52 -60.24
CA VAL A 37 -54.86 0.87 -61.62
C VAL A 37 -53.41 1.32 -61.75
N ALA A 38 -52.83 1.26 -62.95
CA ALA A 38 -51.48 1.75 -63.22
C ALA A 38 -51.51 2.77 -64.37
N LEU A 39 -51.03 3.99 -64.12
CA LEU A 39 -51.09 5.13 -65.03
C LEU A 39 -49.71 5.76 -65.20
N THR A 40 -49.44 6.32 -66.37
CA THR A 40 -48.23 7.09 -66.65
C THR A 40 -48.60 8.41 -67.31
N VAL A 41 -48.28 9.51 -66.65
CA VAL A 41 -48.47 10.87 -67.16
C VAL A 41 -47.26 11.21 -68.04
N SER A 42 -47.50 11.31 -69.34
CA SER A 42 -46.44 11.42 -70.35
C SER A 42 -45.92 12.85 -70.61
N ASP A 43 -46.55 13.85 -70.01
CA ASP A 43 -46.22 15.27 -70.17
C ASP A 43 -46.31 16.04 -68.84
N SER A 44 -46.11 17.35 -68.89
CA SER A 44 -46.17 18.26 -67.74
C SER A 44 -47.54 18.92 -67.56
N SER A 45 -48.60 18.37 -68.16
CA SER A 45 -49.95 18.88 -67.93
C SER A 45 -50.44 18.47 -66.54
N VAL A 46 -51.34 19.27 -65.96
CA VAL A 46 -52.00 18.92 -64.68
C VAL A 46 -52.79 17.62 -64.88
N ALA A 47 -52.62 16.69 -63.94
CA ALA A 47 -53.37 15.45 -63.82
C ALA A 47 -54.01 15.39 -62.42
N ASP A 48 -55.10 16.11 -62.25
CA ASP A 48 -56.01 16.01 -61.12
C ASP A 48 -56.96 14.84 -61.35
N LEU A 49 -56.63 13.68 -60.78
CA LEU A 49 -57.34 12.42 -60.98
C LEU A 49 -58.32 12.10 -59.85
N ALA A 50 -58.57 13.05 -58.95
CA ALA A 50 -59.27 12.81 -57.70
C ALA A 50 -60.72 12.33 -57.92
N ASP A 51 -61.47 12.98 -58.82
CA ASP A 51 -62.85 12.60 -59.10
C ASP A 51 -62.96 11.43 -60.10
N GLU A 52 -62.00 11.25 -61.00
CA GLU A 52 -61.98 10.10 -61.90
C GLU A 52 -61.64 8.80 -61.18
N LEU A 53 -60.66 8.82 -60.26
CA LEU A 53 -60.28 7.65 -59.48
C LEU A 53 -61.27 7.39 -58.34
N GLY A 54 -61.83 8.43 -57.73
CA GLY A 54 -62.72 8.29 -56.58
C GLY A 54 -62.02 7.52 -55.47
N SER A 55 -62.46 6.30 -55.14
CA SER A 55 -61.84 5.46 -54.11
C SER A 55 -60.94 4.33 -54.67
N VAL A 56 -60.51 4.44 -55.93
CA VAL A 56 -59.68 3.44 -56.60
C VAL A 56 -58.21 3.75 -56.37
N SER A 57 -57.46 2.80 -55.79
CA SER A 57 -56.01 2.88 -55.70
C SER A 57 -55.33 2.96 -57.07
N ALA A 58 -54.30 3.78 -57.20
CA ALA A 58 -53.60 4.06 -58.43
C ALA A 58 -52.07 4.09 -58.21
N SER A 59 -51.34 3.41 -59.08
CA SER A 59 -49.90 3.61 -59.24
C SER A 59 -49.68 4.57 -60.41
N VAL A 60 -49.30 5.81 -60.13
CA VAL A 60 -49.11 6.88 -61.11
C VAL A 60 -47.63 7.22 -61.22
N ARG A 61 -47.11 7.17 -62.45
CA ARG A 61 -45.74 7.60 -62.75
C ARG A 61 -45.73 8.87 -63.59
N GLY A 62 -44.98 9.88 -63.14
CA GLY A 62 -44.73 11.11 -63.86
C GLY A 62 -43.66 10.98 -64.96
N SER A 63 -43.34 12.13 -65.53
CA SER A 63 -42.39 12.29 -66.62
C SER A 63 -40.97 12.50 -66.06
N SER A 64 -40.13 13.32 -66.68
CA SER A 64 -38.82 13.73 -66.14
C SER A 64 -38.67 15.25 -66.10
N GLY A 65 -39.79 15.96 -66.18
CA GLY A 65 -39.88 17.40 -66.00
C GLY A 65 -41.05 17.69 -65.06
N PRO A 66 -41.33 18.97 -64.76
CA PRO A 66 -42.31 19.35 -63.76
C PRO A 66 -43.66 18.68 -63.96
N ASN A 67 -44.17 18.02 -62.91
CA ASN A 67 -45.41 17.29 -62.91
C ASN A 67 -46.35 17.84 -61.82
N THR A 68 -47.64 17.99 -62.13
CA THR A 68 -48.69 18.29 -61.15
C THR A 68 -49.68 17.13 -61.16
N ILE A 69 -49.65 16.30 -60.13
CA ILE A 69 -50.42 15.04 -60.06
C ILE A 69 -51.22 15.04 -58.75
N THR A 70 -52.52 14.81 -58.82
CA THR A 70 -53.38 14.62 -57.66
C THR A 70 -54.16 13.32 -57.85
N THR A 71 -54.24 12.48 -56.81
CA THR A 71 -55.01 11.23 -56.84
C THR A 71 -56.19 11.28 -55.86
N GLY A 72 -56.82 10.13 -55.59
CA GLY A 72 -58.16 10.04 -55.01
C GLY A 72 -58.16 9.63 -53.55
N ALA A 73 -59.23 8.98 -53.11
CA ALA A 73 -59.43 8.44 -51.77
C ALA A 73 -58.94 6.97 -51.60
N GLY A 74 -58.14 6.46 -52.53
CA GLY A 74 -57.59 5.11 -52.48
C GLY A 74 -56.11 5.13 -52.09
N ASN A 75 -55.56 3.99 -51.64
CA ASN A 75 -54.13 3.91 -51.35
C ASN A 75 -53.31 4.01 -52.65
N ASP A 76 -52.75 5.16 -52.90
CA ASP A 76 -52.13 5.55 -54.14
C ASP A 76 -50.60 5.47 -54.04
N THR A 77 -49.93 5.38 -55.19
CA THR A 77 -48.47 5.38 -55.30
C THR A 77 -48.08 6.32 -56.41
N ILE A 78 -47.50 7.46 -56.08
CA ILE A 78 -47.08 8.50 -57.02
C ILE A 78 -45.55 8.55 -57.04
N VAL A 79 -44.96 8.37 -58.23
CA VAL A 79 -43.52 8.60 -58.46
C VAL A 79 -43.38 9.58 -59.61
N SER A 80 -43.01 10.83 -59.34
CA SER A 80 -43.05 11.91 -60.34
C SER A 80 -41.88 11.89 -61.32
N GLY A 81 -40.73 11.32 -60.94
CA GLY A 81 -39.48 11.43 -61.69
C GLY A 81 -38.75 12.73 -61.34
N GLY A 82 -37.65 13.06 -62.02
CA GLY A 82 -37.00 14.35 -61.76
C GLY A 82 -37.83 15.54 -62.25
N GLY A 83 -37.69 16.71 -61.64
CA GLY A 83 -38.58 17.82 -61.95
C GLY A 83 -38.58 18.91 -60.90
N ALA A 84 -39.72 19.58 -60.76
CA ALA A 84 -40.06 20.44 -59.64
C ALA A 84 -41.56 20.25 -59.55
N ASP A 85 -41.93 19.24 -58.78
CA ASP A 85 -43.18 18.53 -58.90
C ASP A 85 -44.16 18.96 -57.81
N THR A 86 -45.45 18.77 -58.05
CA THR A 86 -46.52 19.04 -57.10
C THR A 86 -47.43 17.84 -57.03
N LEU A 87 -47.34 17.08 -55.94
CA LEU A 87 -48.02 15.81 -55.76
C LEU A 87 -49.03 15.89 -54.61
N SER A 88 -50.21 15.30 -54.80
CA SER A 88 -51.20 15.14 -53.73
C SER A 88 -51.79 13.73 -53.75
N GLY A 89 -51.70 13.00 -52.64
CA GLY A 89 -52.21 11.63 -52.50
C GLY A 89 -53.73 11.57 -52.41
N GLY A 90 -54.30 12.41 -51.53
CA GLY A 90 -55.75 12.54 -51.39
C GLY A 90 -56.21 11.93 -50.07
N ALA A 91 -56.97 10.84 -50.11
CA ALA A 91 -57.30 10.09 -48.89
C ALA A 91 -56.90 8.63 -49.07
N GLY A 92 -56.70 7.90 -47.97
CA GLY A 92 -56.08 6.58 -48.03
C GLY A 92 -54.60 6.66 -47.68
N ASN A 93 -53.95 5.51 -47.59
CA ASN A 93 -52.52 5.44 -47.24
C ASN A 93 -51.69 5.46 -48.50
N ASP A 94 -51.05 6.59 -48.77
CA ASP A 94 -50.40 6.90 -50.03
C ASP A 94 -48.87 6.82 -49.94
N LEU A 95 -48.22 6.51 -51.06
CA LEU A 95 -46.76 6.55 -51.21
C LEU A 95 -46.41 7.63 -52.23
N LEU A 96 -45.80 8.73 -51.80
CA LEU A 96 -45.38 9.84 -52.68
C LEU A 96 -43.85 9.91 -52.76
N ASN A 97 -43.31 9.99 -53.98
CA ASN A 97 -41.87 10.13 -54.21
C ASN A 97 -41.58 11.20 -55.28
N GLY A 98 -40.95 12.30 -54.86
CA GLY A 98 -40.54 13.45 -55.70
C GLY A 98 -39.27 13.20 -56.52
N GLU A 99 -38.47 12.19 -56.16
CA GLU A 99 -37.15 11.90 -56.71
C GLU A 99 -36.15 13.07 -56.64
N ALA A 100 -36.06 13.93 -57.65
CA ALA A 100 -35.01 14.94 -57.76
C ALA A 100 -35.58 16.25 -58.29
N GLY A 101 -35.40 17.33 -57.55
CA GLY A 101 -36.11 18.56 -57.84
C GLY A 101 -36.37 19.35 -56.57
N ASN A 102 -37.03 20.49 -56.70
CA ASN A 102 -37.62 21.15 -55.53
C ASN A 102 -39.12 20.88 -55.62
N ASP A 103 -39.57 19.90 -54.86
CA ASP A 103 -40.88 19.30 -55.00
C ASP A 103 -41.82 19.79 -53.88
N THR A 104 -43.12 19.70 -54.12
CA THR A 104 -44.18 20.01 -53.16
C THR A 104 -45.10 18.80 -53.05
N LEU A 105 -45.02 18.08 -51.93
CA LEU A 105 -45.75 16.81 -51.73
C LEU A 105 -46.76 17.00 -50.59
N ASN A 106 -47.98 16.50 -50.78
CA ASN A 106 -49.03 16.49 -49.77
C ASN A 106 -49.67 15.10 -49.70
N GLY A 107 -49.54 14.39 -48.59
CA GLY A 107 -50.14 13.06 -48.38
C GLY A 107 -51.66 13.15 -48.41
N GLY A 108 -52.23 13.89 -47.44
CA GLY A 108 -53.67 14.09 -47.31
C GLY A 108 -54.23 13.33 -46.11
N ASP A 109 -55.38 12.68 -46.24
CA ASP A 109 -55.98 11.91 -45.13
C ASP A 109 -55.51 10.44 -45.19
N GLY A 110 -54.71 9.97 -44.25
CA GLY A 110 -54.29 8.58 -44.16
C GLY A 110 -52.93 8.46 -43.49
N ASN A 111 -52.38 7.25 -43.47
CA ASN A 111 -51.01 7.06 -43.04
C ASN A 111 -50.12 7.01 -44.27
N ASP A 112 -49.47 8.11 -44.59
CA ASP A 112 -48.76 8.32 -45.83
C ASP A 112 -47.24 8.10 -45.68
N GLU A 113 -46.61 7.72 -46.77
CA GLU A 113 -45.16 7.54 -46.88
C GLU A 113 -44.62 8.50 -47.94
N ILE A 114 -43.95 9.56 -47.50
CA ILE A 114 -43.56 10.70 -48.34
C ILE A 114 -42.03 10.76 -48.43
N TYR A 115 -41.52 10.74 -49.65
CA TYR A 115 -40.10 10.89 -49.97
C TYR A 115 -39.91 12.16 -50.83
N GLY A 116 -39.32 13.21 -50.25
CA GLY A 116 -38.96 14.43 -50.98
C GLY A 116 -37.89 14.14 -52.03
N GLY A 117 -36.76 13.61 -51.57
CA GLY A 117 -35.67 13.17 -52.42
C GLY A 117 -34.55 14.21 -52.43
N VAL A 118 -33.96 14.45 -53.61
CA VAL A 118 -32.84 15.40 -53.75
C VAL A 118 -33.38 16.78 -54.11
N GLY A 119 -33.20 17.74 -53.21
CA GLY A 119 -33.41 19.16 -53.43
C GLY A 119 -34.12 19.82 -52.26
N ASN A 120 -34.60 21.05 -52.46
CA ASN A 120 -35.28 21.78 -51.38
C ASN A 120 -36.78 21.59 -51.52
N ASP A 121 -37.31 20.66 -50.73
CA ASP A 121 -38.70 20.21 -50.83
C ASP A 121 -39.62 20.88 -49.81
N VAL A 122 -40.92 20.87 -50.12
CA VAL A 122 -42.00 21.28 -49.24
C VAL A 122 -42.93 20.10 -49.03
N LEU A 123 -42.89 19.50 -47.85
CA LEU A 123 -43.58 18.25 -47.56
C LEU A 123 -44.69 18.46 -46.54
N LYS A 124 -45.87 17.92 -46.82
CA LYS A 124 -47.00 17.89 -45.91
C LYS A 124 -47.54 16.48 -45.76
N GLY A 125 -47.61 15.97 -44.53
CA GLY A 125 -48.22 14.66 -44.23
C GLY A 125 -49.73 14.74 -44.38
N GLY A 126 -50.39 15.42 -43.44
CA GLY A 126 -51.82 15.64 -43.48
C GLY A 126 -52.48 15.12 -42.21
N ALA A 127 -53.42 14.17 -42.31
CA ALA A 127 -54.10 13.61 -41.16
C ALA A 127 -53.92 12.10 -41.12
N GLY A 128 -53.42 11.56 -40.02
CA GLY A 128 -53.03 10.17 -39.86
C GLY A 128 -51.56 10.08 -39.51
N ASN A 129 -51.03 8.86 -39.34
CA ASN A 129 -49.65 8.69 -38.88
C ASN A 129 -48.72 8.58 -40.09
N ASP A 130 -48.03 9.67 -40.40
CA ASP A 130 -47.24 9.82 -41.61
C ASP A 130 -45.76 9.49 -41.38
N THR A 131 -45.09 9.00 -42.42
CA THR A 131 -43.65 8.82 -42.46
C THR A 131 -43.08 9.67 -43.58
N ILE A 132 -42.36 10.74 -43.21
CA ILE A 132 -41.80 11.71 -44.13
C ILE A 132 -40.27 11.59 -44.12
N SER A 133 -39.66 11.50 -45.29
CA SER A 133 -38.21 11.40 -45.47
C SER A 133 -37.73 12.42 -46.49
N ASP A 134 -36.69 13.17 -46.14
CA ASP A 134 -36.14 14.23 -46.98
C ASP A 134 -34.61 14.30 -46.91
N GLY A 135 -33.99 14.78 -47.98
CA GLY A 135 -32.56 15.06 -48.09
C GLY A 135 -31.69 13.97 -48.73
N ASP A 136 -30.39 14.27 -48.82
CA ASP A 136 -29.37 13.43 -49.47
C ASP A 136 -28.18 13.15 -48.54
N TYR A 137 -27.95 11.87 -48.24
CA TYR A 137 -26.86 11.41 -47.36
C TYR A 137 -25.45 11.67 -47.94
N PHE A 138 -25.32 11.82 -49.26
CA PHE A 138 -24.02 11.92 -49.94
C PHE A 138 -23.73 13.29 -50.54
N SER A 139 -24.59 14.28 -50.27
CA SER A 139 -24.46 15.65 -50.77
C SER A 139 -23.95 16.60 -49.67
N ASP A 140 -22.98 17.45 -50.03
CA ASP A 140 -22.52 18.58 -49.21
C ASP A 140 -23.21 19.91 -49.62
N VAL A 141 -24.26 19.84 -50.44
CA VAL A 141 -25.04 21.00 -50.83
C VAL A 141 -25.88 21.47 -49.64
N ALA A 142 -26.13 22.78 -49.56
CA ALA A 142 -27.00 23.31 -48.51
C ALA A 142 -28.45 22.90 -48.77
N GLU A 143 -29.09 22.31 -47.77
CA GLU A 143 -30.46 21.80 -47.84
C GLU A 143 -31.40 22.61 -46.95
N THR A 144 -32.63 22.81 -47.42
CA THR A 144 -33.70 23.50 -46.68
C THR A 144 -34.85 22.54 -46.48
N PHE A 145 -35.07 22.12 -45.23
CA PHE A 145 -36.17 21.23 -44.87
C PHE A 145 -37.41 22.06 -44.49
N ASN A 146 -38.51 21.92 -45.23
CA ASN A 146 -39.78 22.58 -44.92
C ASN A 146 -40.90 21.55 -44.82
N ILE A 147 -41.10 21.02 -43.62
CA ILE A 147 -41.95 19.85 -43.36
C ILE A 147 -43.04 20.22 -42.35
N ASP A 148 -44.29 19.90 -42.68
CA ASP A 148 -45.49 20.00 -41.85
C ASP A 148 -46.13 18.60 -41.77
N ALA A 149 -45.87 17.84 -40.71
CA ALA A 149 -46.29 16.44 -40.64
C ALA A 149 -47.82 16.33 -40.47
N GLY A 150 -48.41 17.08 -39.54
CA GLY A 150 -49.85 17.33 -39.51
C GLY A 150 -50.54 16.74 -38.29
N ASP A 151 -51.75 16.21 -38.43
CA ASP A 151 -52.47 15.57 -37.31
C ASP A 151 -52.10 14.08 -37.26
N GLY A 152 -51.45 13.59 -36.22
CA GLY A 152 -50.96 12.21 -36.23
C GLY A 152 -49.88 11.94 -35.23
N ASN A 153 -49.44 10.68 -35.14
CA ASN A 153 -48.14 10.38 -34.55
C ASN A 153 -47.17 10.13 -35.70
N ASP A 154 -46.42 11.17 -36.06
CA ASP A 154 -45.67 11.21 -37.30
C ASP A 154 -44.19 10.89 -37.08
N LYS A 155 -43.55 10.46 -38.16
CA LYS A 155 -42.12 10.19 -38.20
C LYS A 155 -41.46 10.98 -39.33
N VAL A 156 -40.61 11.94 -38.97
CA VAL A 156 -39.80 12.71 -39.92
C VAL A 156 -38.35 12.21 -39.89
N ILE A 157 -37.78 11.88 -41.05
CA ILE A 157 -36.40 11.36 -41.20
C ILE A 157 -35.62 12.31 -42.09
N LEU A 158 -34.53 12.87 -41.58
CA LEU A 158 -33.65 13.76 -42.33
C LEU A 158 -32.37 13.04 -42.73
N PHE A 159 -32.07 13.04 -44.02
CA PHE A 159 -30.81 12.56 -44.57
C PHE A 159 -29.91 13.74 -44.91
N THR A 160 -28.76 13.84 -44.24
CA THR A 160 -27.81 14.92 -44.44
C THR A 160 -26.39 14.37 -44.64
N GLY A 161 -25.64 14.97 -45.56
CA GLY A 161 -24.20 14.77 -45.64
C GLY A 161 -23.47 15.40 -44.45
N SER A 162 -22.28 14.87 -44.11
CA SER A 162 -21.53 15.26 -42.90
C SER A 162 -21.08 16.73 -42.85
N PHE A 163 -21.17 17.48 -43.95
CA PHE A 163 -20.75 18.88 -44.03
C PHE A 163 -21.81 19.80 -44.66
N ALA A 164 -23.01 19.28 -44.91
CA ALA A 164 -24.10 20.06 -45.48
C ALA A 164 -24.59 21.10 -44.47
N LYS A 165 -24.71 22.36 -44.90
CA LYS A 165 -25.36 23.39 -44.09
C LYS A 165 -26.88 23.23 -44.24
N ILE A 166 -27.57 23.02 -43.14
CA ILE A 166 -29.02 22.84 -43.14
C ILE A 166 -29.76 24.09 -42.64
N SER A 167 -31.02 24.24 -43.07
CA SER A 167 -31.93 25.29 -42.59
C SER A 167 -33.39 24.88 -42.80
N GLY A 168 -34.34 25.66 -42.28
CA GLY A 168 -35.76 25.48 -42.53
C GLY A 168 -36.59 25.25 -41.27
N THR A 169 -37.79 24.69 -41.44
CA THR A 169 -38.75 24.45 -40.35
C THR A 169 -39.28 23.03 -40.44
N ILE A 170 -39.25 22.33 -39.31
CA ILE A 170 -39.93 21.06 -39.10
C ILE A 170 -41.04 21.32 -38.09
N ASP A 171 -42.28 21.05 -38.47
CA ASP A 171 -43.45 21.10 -37.62
C ASP A 171 -44.07 19.71 -37.57
N GLY A 172 -44.07 19.06 -36.40
CA GLY A 172 -44.72 17.75 -36.24
C GLY A 172 -46.25 17.87 -36.23
N GLY A 173 -46.78 19.02 -35.84
CA GLY A 173 -48.22 19.25 -35.79
C GLY A 173 -48.86 18.72 -34.50
N ALA A 174 -49.90 17.92 -34.60
CA ALA A 174 -50.70 17.47 -33.46
C ALA A 174 -50.58 15.97 -33.23
N GLY A 175 -49.90 15.58 -32.16
CA GLY A 175 -49.91 14.22 -31.65
C GLY A 175 -48.63 13.93 -30.88
N THR A 176 -47.94 12.85 -31.21
CA THR A 176 -46.63 12.53 -30.63
C THR A 176 -45.68 12.17 -31.75
N ASP A 177 -44.82 13.13 -32.08
CA ASP A 177 -44.06 13.14 -33.31
C ASP A 177 -42.59 12.83 -33.06
N THR A 178 -41.98 12.10 -33.99
CA THR A 178 -40.59 11.64 -33.91
C THR A 178 -39.76 12.24 -35.02
N LEU A 179 -38.68 12.94 -34.67
CA LEU A 179 -37.66 13.40 -35.61
C LEU A 179 -36.42 12.50 -35.53
N GLN A 180 -36.03 11.95 -36.67
CA GLN A 180 -34.79 11.20 -36.84
C GLN A 180 -33.76 12.03 -37.62
N ALA A 181 -32.72 12.54 -36.96
CA ALA A 181 -31.72 13.44 -37.58
C ALA A 181 -30.31 13.27 -36.97
N ASN A 182 -29.28 13.82 -37.64
CA ASN A 182 -27.87 13.84 -37.15
C ASN A 182 -27.36 15.23 -36.81
N ASP A 183 -28.01 16.26 -37.34
CA ASP A 183 -27.63 17.66 -37.16
C ASP A 183 -28.93 18.47 -37.17
N LEU A 184 -29.10 19.34 -36.18
CA LEU A 184 -30.23 20.26 -36.07
C LEU A 184 -29.78 21.72 -36.28
N THR A 185 -28.49 21.98 -36.48
CA THR A 185 -27.92 23.32 -36.46
C THR A 185 -28.46 24.19 -37.61
N GLY A 186 -29.36 25.11 -37.27
CA GLY A 186 -30.03 26.00 -38.24
C GLY A 186 -31.48 25.65 -38.56
N LEU A 187 -32.01 24.55 -38.03
CA LEU A 187 -33.42 24.18 -38.12
C LEU A 187 -34.26 24.87 -37.02
N THR A 188 -35.48 25.25 -37.38
CA THR A 188 -36.53 25.58 -36.42
C THR A 188 -37.41 24.35 -36.22
N ILE A 189 -37.40 23.78 -35.02
CA ILE A 189 -38.23 22.61 -34.67
C ILE A 189 -39.46 23.10 -33.90
N LYS A 190 -40.64 22.58 -34.21
CA LYS A 190 -41.91 22.87 -33.54
C LYS A 190 -42.72 21.60 -33.40
N ASN A 191 -43.40 21.46 -32.26
CA ASN A 191 -44.34 20.37 -32.01
C ASN A 191 -43.75 19.00 -32.37
N VAL A 192 -42.53 18.73 -31.89
CA VAL A 192 -41.90 17.42 -32.03
C VAL A 192 -41.47 16.98 -30.64
N GLU A 193 -42.03 15.89 -30.16
CA GLU A 193 -41.80 15.43 -28.79
C GLU A 193 -40.59 14.50 -28.68
N ILE A 194 -40.28 13.73 -29.72
CA ILE A 194 -39.25 12.68 -29.67
C ILE A 194 -38.12 12.94 -30.65
N LEU A 195 -36.89 13.02 -30.16
CA LEU A 195 -35.68 13.02 -30.97
C LEU A 195 -35.03 11.63 -30.99
N GLN A 196 -34.65 11.18 -32.18
CA GLN A 196 -33.88 9.97 -32.42
C GLN A 196 -32.63 10.26 -33.26
N PRO A 197 -31.41 9.89 -32.82
CA PRO A 197 -30.23 10.02 -33.66
C PRO A 197 -30.33 9.16 -34.92
N ALA A 198 -30.15 9.73 -36.11
CA ALA A 198 -30.19 8.95 -37.35
C ALA A 198 -28.96 8.04 -37.52
N THR A 199 -27.83 8.39 -36.87
CA THR A 199 -26.56 7.67 -36.82
C THR A 199 -26.02 7.65 -35.38
N SER A 200 -24.70 7.67 -35.19
CA SER A 200 -24.08 7.58 -33.87
C SER A 200 -24.35 8.79 -32.98
N SER A 201 -24.54 10.00 -33.53
CA SER A 201 -24.67 11.24 -32.73
C SER A 201 -25.58 12.30 -33.36
N VAL A 202 -26.11 13.20 -32.52
CA VAL A 202 -26.84 14.41 -32.94
C VAL A 202 -26.10 15.67 -32.50
N THR A 203 -25.93 16.62 -33.42
CA THR A 203 -25.38 17.95 -33.13
C THR A 203 -26.50 18.99 -33.04
N ALA A 204 -26.59 19.73 -31.94
CA ALA A 204 -27.62 20.76 -31.76
C ALA A 204 -27.20 21.85 -30.75
N SER A 205 -27.98 22.93 -30.66
CA SER A 205 -27.86 23.89 -29.55
C SER A 205 -28.56 23.35 -28.29
N THR A 206 -28.20 23.88 -27.13
CA THR A 206 -28.85 23.59 -25.83
C THR A 206 -30.37 23.76 -25.92
N ALA A 207 -30.85 24.90 -26.42
CA ALA A 207 -32.28 25.19 -26.61
C ALA A 207 -33.00 24.25 -27.59
N GLN A 208 -32.28 23.53 -28.45
CA GLN A 208 -32.87 22.55 -29.36
C GLN A 208 -33.05 21.20 -28.65
N PHE A 209 -32.10 20.77 -27.84
CA PHE A 209 -32.25 19.54 -27.06
C PHE A 209 -33.40 19.65 -26.03
N GLU A 210 -33.50 20.79 -25.35
CA GLU A 210 -34.61 21.13 -24.42
C GLU A 210 -35.99 21.21 -25.08
N SER A 211 -36.06 21.25 -26.41
CA SER A 211 -37.34 21.39 -27.10
C SER A 211 -38.10 20.06 -27.25
N PHE A 212 -37.46 18.94 -26.92
CA PHE A 212 -38.02 17.60 -27.01
C PHE A 212 -38.44 17.10 -25.64
N ASP A 213 -39.57 16.41 -25.54
CA ASP A 213 -39.97 15.70 -24.31
C ASP A 213 -39.09 14.46 -24.06
N LYS A 214 -38.49 13.90 -25.12
CA LYS A 214 -37.71 12.66 -25.03
C LYS A 214 -36.64 12.53 -26.11
N ILE A 215 -35.45 12.09 -25.71
CA ILE A 215 -34.36 11.71 -26.60
C ILE A 215 -34.07 10.21 -26.43
N ILE A 216 -34.15 9.46 -27.55
CA ILE A 216 -34.00 7.99 -27.55
C ILE A 216 -32.88 7.53 -28.48
N GLY A 217 -32.03 6.63 -27.98
CA GLY A 217 -30.93 6.07 -28.77
C GLY A 217 -31.39 5.08 -29.87
N THR A 218 -30.55 4.89 -30.89
CA THR A 218 -30.73 3.85 -31.92
C THR A 218 -29.86 2.62 -31.62
N GLY A 219 -30.30 1.44 -32.06
CA GLY A 219 -29.52 0.19 -31.93
C GLY A 219 -29.81 -0.65 -30.67
N SER A 220 -29.02 -1.71 -30.46
CA SER A 220 -29.24 -2.72 -29.40
C SER A 220 -29.00 -2.21 -27.99
N ASP A 221 -28.12 -1.21 -27.85
CA ASP A 221 -27.69 -0.67 -26.56
C ASP A 221 -28.46 0.60 -26.18
N SER A 222 -29.26 1.14 -27.12
CA SER A 222 -30.09 2.35 -26.95
C SER A 222 -29.30 3.54 -26.39
N SER A 223 -28.02 3.68 -26.76
CA SER A 223 -27.16 4.77 -26.34
C SER A 223 -27.51 6.07 -27.06
N VAL A 224 -27.47 7.19 -26.34
CA VAL A 224 -27.66 8.53 -26.89
C VAL A 224 -26.30 9.22 -26.95
N GLN A 225 -25.97 9.88 -28.06
CA GLN A 225 -24.75 10.69 -28.18
C GLN A 225 -25.09 12.08 -28.70
N LEU A 226 -24.77 13.10 -27.91
CA LEU A 226 -25.12 14.49 -28.15
C LEU A 226 -23.87 15.36 -28.26
N VAL A 227 -23.89 16.29 -29.21
CA VAL A 227 -22.83 17.29 -29.41
C VAL A 227 -23.43 18.67 -29.26
N LEU A 228 -22.98 19.40 -28.24
CA LEU A 228 -23.44 20.77 -27.96
C LEU A 228 -22.68 21.79 -28.80
N THR A 229 -23.41 22.75 -29.38
CA THR A 229 -22.83 23.79 -30.23
C THR A 229 -22.71 25.16 -29.59
N ASP A 230 -23.22 25.30 -28.36
CA ASP A 230 -23.05 26.47 -27.52
C ASP A 230 -22.80 26.04 -26.07
N GLY A 231 -22.53 27.02 -25.20
CA GLY A 231 -22.24 26.82 -23.78
C GLY A 231 -23.32 27.37 -22.85
N ALA A 232 -24.57 27.44 -23.31
CA ALA A 232 -25.67 27.72 -22.38
C ALA A 232 -25.96 26.47 -21.52
N HIS A 233 -26.73 26.65 -20.46
CA HIS A 233 -27.17 25.54 -19.62
C HIS A 233 -28.20 24.68 -20.35
N VAL A 234 -28.06 23.37 -20.23
CA VAL A 234 -29.02 22.35 -20.67
C VAL A 234 -29.25 21.36 -19.52
N ASP A 235 -30.50 21.14 -19.16
CA ASP A 235 -30.97 20.14 -18.21
C ASP A 235 -31.64 19.02 -19.00
N LEU A 236 -30.94 17.89 -19.13
CA LEU A 236 -31.39 16.73 -19.88
C LEU A 236 -31.91 15.61 -18.96
N SER A 237 -32.26 15.96 -17.72
CA SER A 237 -32.53 14.98 -16.67
C SER A 237 -33.83 14.19 -16.87
N ASP A 238 -34.82 14.75 -17.58
CA ASP A 238 -36.08 14.07 -17.92
C ASP A 238 -36.23 13.69 -19.39
N GLU A 239 -35.42 14.24 -20.29
CA GLU A 239 -35.42 13.95 -21.72
C GLU A 239 -34.67 12.66 -22.05
N LEU A 240 -33.57 12.38 -21.34
CA LEU A 240 -32.70 11.23 -21.63
C LEU A 240 -33.31 9.92 -21.14
N ALA A 241 -33.74 9.08 -22.09
CA ALA A 241 -34.26 7.75 -21.80
C ALA A 241 -33.27 6.61 -22.10
N GLY A 242 -32.02 6.95 -22.40
CA GLY A 242 -30.94 6.00 -22.72
C GLY A 242 -30.44 5.25 -21.48
N LYS A 243 -29.80 4.09 -21.72
CA LYS A 243 -29.07 3.36 -20.66
C LYS A 243 -27.64 3.88 -20.47
N LEU A 244 -27.10 4.50 -21.51
CA LEU A 244 -25.76 5.05 -21.58
C LEU A 244 -25.79 6.29 -22.46
N ASN A 245 -25.53 7.48 -21.90
CA ASN A 245 -25.53 8.72 -22.67
C ASN A 245 -24.11 9.27 -22.79
N TYR A 246 -23.79 9.82 -23.95
CA TYR A 246 -22.49 10.41 -24.28
C TYR A 246 -22.71 11.88 -24.64
N ILE A 247 -22.16 12.80 -23.87
CA ILE A 247 -22.35 14.23 -24.10
C ILE A 247 -20.99 14.91 -24.13
N PHE A 248 -20.73 15.68 -25.19
CA PHE A 248 -19.50 16.44 -25.32
C PHE A 248 -19.68 17.76 -26.05
N GLY A 249 -18.78 18.71 -25.76
CA GLY A 249 -18.74 20.01 -26.40
C GLY A 249 -18.22 19.92 -27.84
N GLY A 250 -18.85 20.65 -28.76
CA GLY A 250 -18.40 20.78 -30.13
C GLY A 250 -17.03 21.50 -30.24
N PRO A 251 -16.34 21.38 -31.38
CA PRO A 251 -14.95 21.83 -31.56
C PRO A 251 -14.73 23.35 -31.44
N ASN A 252 -15.79 24.15 -31.42
CA ASN A 252 -15.74 25.61 -31.33
C ASN A 252 -16.42 26.15 -30.07
N VAL A 253 -16.70 25.28 -29.09
CA VAL A 253 -17.28 25.64 -27.80
C VAL A 253 -16.17 25.72 -26.76
N SER A 254 -16.17 26.77 -25.95
CA SER A 254 -15.13 27.03 -24.95
C SER A 254 -15.51 26.59 -23.52
N GLY A 255 -16.68 25.98 -23.35
CA GLY A 255 -17.24 25.56 -22.08
C GLY A 255 -18.69 25.12 -22.28
N ILE A 256 -19.11 24.06 -21.62
CA ILE A 256 -20.50 23.54 -21.63
C ILE A 256 -21.06 23.42 -20.23
N ASP A 257 -22.38 23.54 -20.09
CA ASP A 257 -23.09 23.48 -18.81
C ASP A 257 -24.25 22.48 -18.96
N VAL A 258 -24.10 21.28 -18.37
CA VAL A 258 -24.97 20.13 -18.61
C VAL A 258 -25.40 19.50 -17.28
N THR A 259 -26.71 19.26 -17.14
CA THR A 259 -27.29 18.41 -16.12
C THR A 259 -27.91 17.16 -16.78
N THR A 260 -27.70 15.97 -16.20
CA THR A 260 -28.29 14.72 -16.67
C THR A 260 -29.07 14.00 -15.57
N GLY A 261 -29.66 12.86 -15.93
CA GLY A 261 -30.74 12.20 -15.19
C GLY A 261 -30.27 10.98 -14.40
N SER A 262 -31.02 9.88 -14.47
CA SER A 262 -30.75 8.66 -13.68
C SER A 262 -29.99 7.57 -14.43
N ALA A 263 -29.38 7.90 -15.57
CA ALA A 263 -28.74 6.96 -16.46
C ALA A 263 -27.24 6.94 -16.19
N ARG A 264 -26.54 5.93 -16.72
CA ARG A 264 -25.08 6.00 -16.74
C ARG A 264 -24.65 6.98 -17.82
N ASP A 265 -23.89 8.00 -17.46
CA ASP A 265 -23.53 9.09 -18.35
C ASP A 265 -22.01 9.19 -18.54
N LEU A 266 -21.60 9.57 -19.75
CA LEU A 266 -20.22 9.90 -20.11
C LEU A 266 -20.17 11.34 -20.58
N LEU A 267 -19.73 12.22 -19.69
CA LEU A 267 -19.65 13.66 -19.90
C LEU A 267 -18.20 14.06 -20.19
N THR A 268 -17.95 14.71 -21.31
CA THR A 268 -16.61 15.19 -21.68
C THR A 268 -16.63 16.68 -21.99
N GLY A 269 -15.91 17.45 -21.17
CA GLY A 269 -15.74 18.88 -21.25
C GLY A 269 -14.86 19.34 -22.42
N THR A 270 -14.66 20.64 -22.50
CA THR A 270 -13.84 21.33 -23.50
C THR A 270 -12.47 21.69 -22.90
N ALA A 271 -11.80 22.73 -23.41
CA ALA A 271 -10.56 23.24 -22.82
C ALA A 271 -10.78 24.57 -22.07
N GLY A 272 -12.03 24.94 -21.81
CA GLY A 272 -12.37 26.04 -20.93
C GLY A 272 -13.44 25.62 -19.95
N ASN A 273 -13.95 26.56 -19.16
CA ASN A 273 -14.70 26.23 -17.95
C ASN A 273 -16.03 25.52 -18.24
N ASP A 274 -16.13 24.28 -17.79
CA ASP A 274 -17.30 23.41 -17.91
C ASP A 274 -18.02 23.25 -16.56
N ILE A 275 -19.32 22.97 -16.65
CA ILE A 275 -20.19 22.72 -15.50
C ILE A 275 -20.96 21.42 -15.78
N PHE A 276 -20.79 20.43 -14.92
CA PHE A 276 -21.50 19.16 -15.02
C PHE A 276 -22.22 18.80 -13.72
N ASP A 277 -23.40 18.22 -13.88
CA ASP A 277 -24.18 17.55 -12.85
C ASP A 277 -24.73 16.25 -13.44
N ALA A 278 -24.07 15.12 -13.14
CA ALA A 278 -24.37 13.85 -13.81
C ALA A 278 -25.63 13.13 -13.27
N GLY A 279 -26.14 13.55 -12.10
CA GLY A 279 -27.39 13.06 -11.56
C GLY A 279 -27.26 11.72 -10.81
N ASP A 280 -28.13 10.76 -11.08
CA ASP A 280 -28.03 9.41 -10.50
C ASP A 280 -27.43 8.47 -11.57
N GLY A 281 -26.46 7.64 -11.27
CA GLY A 281 -25.77 6.85 -12.28
C GLY A 281 -24.44 6.31 -11.78
N ASN A 282 -23.70 5.62 -12.65
CA ASN A 282 -22.31 5.27 -12.35
C ASN A 282 -21.49 5.92 -13.44
N ASP A 283 -21.26 7.21 -13.26
CA ASP A 283 -20.98 8.14 -14.33
C ASP A 283 -19.49 8.32 -14.55
N TYR A 284 -19.16 8.78 -15.75
CA TYR A 284 -17.80 9.12 -16.11
C TYR A 284 -17.76 10.57 -16.55
N ILE A 285 -17.12 11.40 -15.75
CA ILE A 285 -16.97 12.83 -16.00
C ILE A 285 -15.51 13.12 -16.32
N ASN A 286 -15.25 13.77 -17.45
CA ASN A 286 -13.94 14.31 -17.79
C ASN A 286 -14.04 15.80 -18.04
N GLY A 287 -13.58 16.63 -17.08
CA GLY A 287 -13.55 18.09 -17.18
C GLY A 287 -12.54 18.60 -18.22
N ASN A 288 -11.53 17.80 -18.59
CA ASN A 288 -10.39 18.25 -19.38
C ASN A 288 -9.69 19.46 -18.71
N GLY A 289 -9.34 20.52 -19.46
CA GLY A 289 -8.64 21.67 -18.88
C GLY A 289 -9.60 22.83 -18.71
N GLY A 290 -9.49 23.57 -17.61
CA GLY A 290 -10.47 24.62 -17.34
C GLY A 290 -10.44 25.07 -15.89
N ASN A 291 -11.48 25.77 -15.46
CA ASN A 291 -11.80 25.89 -14.04
C ASN A 291 -13.21 25.35 -13.90
N ASP A 292 -13.28 24.04 -13.68
CA ASP A 292 -14.50 23.29 -13.91
C ASP A 292 -15.27 23.10 -12.61
N ARG A 293 -16.59 22.90 -12.75
CA ARG A 293 -17.49 22.56 -11.64
C ARG A 293 -18.15 21.23 -11.95
N LEU A 294 -17.69 20.17 -11.29
CA LEU A 294 -18.08 18.80 -11.59
C LEU A 294 -18.86 18.19 -10.43
N ILE A 295 -20.06 17.67 -10.70
CA ILE A 295 -20.89 16.96 -9.74
C ILE A 295 -21.19 15.57 -10.31
N GLY A 296 -20.83 14.51 -9.57
CA GLY A 296 -21.17 13.12 -9.91
C GLY A 296 -22.63 12.83 -9.60
N GLY A 297 -22.98 12.87 -8.31
CA GLY A 297 -24.35 12.77 -7.84
C GLY A 297 -24.58 11.50 -7.05
N LYS A 298 -25.36 10.52 -7.51
CA LYS A 298 -25.50 9.22 -6.81
C LYS A 298 -25.02 8.04 -7.66
N GLY A 299 -24.27 7.15 -7.05
CA GLY A 299 -23.75 5.88 -7.57
C GLY A 299 -22.22 5.95 -7.66
N ASP A 300 -21.56 4.88 -8.12
CA ASP A 300 -20.09 4.86 -8.10
C ASP A 300 -19.53 5.58 -9.35
N ASP A 301 -19.08 6.81 -9.17
CA ASP A 301 -18.69 7.73 -10.22
C ASP A 301 -17.18 7.80 -10.42
N VAL A 302 -16.77 8.15 -11.65
CA VAL A 302 -15.37 8.40 -12.01
C VAL A 302 -15.24 9.81 -12.57
N ILE A 303 -14.53 10.66 -11.85
CA ILE A 303 -14.30 12.05 -12.21
C ILE A 303 -12.82 12.26 -12.52
N VAL A 304 -12.53 12.80 -13.70
CA VAL A 304 -11.18 13.17 -14.14
C VAL A 304 -11.19 14.65 -14.48
N ASP A 305 -10.23 15.39 -13.93
CA ASP A 305 -10.13 16.83 -14.16
C ASP A 305 -8.67 17.28 -14.26
N GLY A 306 -8.41 18.29 -15.08
CA GLY A 306 -7.10 18.91 -15.28
C GLY A 306 -6.40 18.61 -16.61
N ASP A 307 -5.44 19.46 -16.94
CA ASP A 307 -4.58 19.35 -18.14
C ASP A 307 -3.10 19.19 -17.79
N VAL A 308 -2.55 18.00 -18.00
CA VAL A 308 -1.11 17.69 -17.81
C VAL A 308 -0.19 18.47 -18.76
N SER A 309 -0.71 19.01 -19.85
CA SER A 309 0.04 19.82 -20.82
C SER A 309 0.13 21.30 -20.43
N SER A 310 -0.63 21.72 -19.40
CA SER A 310 -0.67 23.09 -18.90
C SER A 310 0.05 23.25 -17.55
N LEU A 311 0.63 24.44 -17.35
CA LEU A 311 1.20 24.91 -16.08
C LEU A 311 0.36 26.04 -15.46
N SER A 312 -0.79 26.36 -16.04
CA SER A 312 -1.68 27.39 -15.49
C SER A 312 -2.22 26.98 -14.12
N SER A 313 -2.49 27.95 -13.25
CA SER A 313 -3.29 27.69 -12.06
C SER A 313 -4.68 27.23 -12.45
N GLU A 314 -5.18 26.26 -11.71
CA GLU A 314 -6.44 25.57 -11.95
C GLU A 314 -7.25 25.53 -10.66
N VAL A 315 -8.56 25.74 -10.77
CA VAL A 315 -9.49 25.70 -9.65
C VAL A 315 -10.34 24.44 -9.77
N PHE A 316 -10.10 23.46 -8.91
CA PHE A 316 -10.86 22.21 -8.85
C PHE A 316 -12.08 22.38 -7.94
N ASN A 317 -13.29 22.36 -8.50
CA ASN A 317 -14.54 22.37 -7.73
C ASN A 317 -15.33 21.08 -8.03
N ILE A 318 -15.09 20.05 -7.22
CA ILE A 318 -15.62 18.71 -7.45
C ILE A 318 -16.45 18.28 -6.24
N ALA A 319 -17.64 17.75 -6.49
CA ALA A 319 -18.44 17.01 -5.52
C ALA A 319 -18.79 15.66 -6.13
N ALA A 320 -18.18 14.57 -5.66
CA ALA A 320 -18.37 13.26 -6.26
C ALA A 320 -19.78 12.73 -5.94
N GLY A 321 -20.15 12.62 -4.67
CA GLY A 321 -21.55 12.47 -4.27
C GLY A 321 -21.79 11.26 -3.37
N ASP A 322 -22.88 10.53 -3.58
CA ASP A 322 -23.17 9.31 -2.83
C ASP A 322 -22.66 8.10 -3.62
N GLY A 323 -21.66 7.35 -3.16
CA GLY A 323 -21.06 6.29 -3.96
C GLY A 323 -19.69 5.87 -3.45
N ASN A 324 -19.05 4.90 -4.10
CA ASN A 324 -17.61 4.72 -3.93
C ASN A 324 -16.92 5.35 -5.13
N ASP A 325 -16.61 6.64 -5.00
CA ASP A 325 -16.21 7.45 -6.14
C ASP A 325 -14.70 7.47 -6.35
N ILE A 326 -14.29 7.76 -7.58
CA ILE A 326 -12.89 7.93 -7.94
C ILE A 326 -12.69 9.31 -8.55
N VAL A 327 -11.95 10.16 -7.86
CA VAL A 327 -11.56 11.49 -8.35
C VAL A 327 -10.08 11.50 -8.72
N THR A 328 -9.77 11.83 -9.98
CA THR A 328 -8.41 11.90 -10.52
C THR A 328 -8.09 13.32 -10.98
N LEU A 329 -7.09 13.95 -10.35
CA LEU A 329 -6.62 15.28 -10.74
C LEU A 329 -5.33 15.18 -11.56
N GLN A 330 -5.36 15.69 -12.79
CA GLN A 330 -4.32 15.57 -13.79
C GLN A 330 -3.68 16.93 -14.08
N THR A 331 -2.71 17.35 -13.27
CA THR A 331 -2.08 18.67 -13.45
C THR A 331 -0.61 18.67 -13.08
N GLN A 332 0.18 19.50 -13.77
CA GLN A 332 1.57 19.83 -13.40
C GLN A 332 1.68 21.17 -12.67
N SER A 333 0.55 21.86 -12.50
CA SER A 333 0.49 23.18 -11.86
C SER A 333 0.91 23.15 -10.41
N GLN A 334 1.58 24.21 -9.97
CA GLN A 334 2.01 24.38 -8.57
C GLN A 334 1.02 25.22 -7.74
N GLY A 335 0.03 25.84 -8.37
CA GLY A 335 -0.92 26.74 -7.74
C GLY A 335 -2.34 26.20 -7.84
N LEU A 336 -2.63 25.12 -7.13
CA LEU A 336 -3.95 24.49 -7.07
C LEU A 336 -4.81 25.22 -6.05
N SER A 337 -6.12 25.31 -6.32
CA SER A 337 -7.10 25.84 -5.37
C SER A 337 -8.47 25.24 -5.61
N GLY A 338 -9.41 25.45 -4.69
CA GLY A 338 -10.78 24.95 -4.80
C GLY A 338 -11.12 23.92 -3.72
N THR A 339 -12.27 23.27 -3.87
CA THR A 339 -12.78 22.26 -2.94
C THR A 339 -13.09 21.00 -3.71
N ILE A 340 -12.57 19.88 -3.21
CA ILE A 340 -12.94 18.54 -3.66
C ILE A 340 -13.58 17.79 -2.48
N ASP A 341 -14.71 17.17 -2.73
CA ASP A 341 -15.53 16.48 -1.73
C ASP A 341 -15.93 15.13 -2.32
N GLY A 342 -15.52 14.02 -1.69
CA GLY A 342 -15.93 12.68 -2.12
C GLY A 342 -17.40 12.40 -1.82
N GLY A 343 -17.91 12.95 -0.72
CA GLY A 343 -19.32 12.84 -0.34
C GLY A 343 -19.58 11.68 0.62
N THR A 344 -20.44 10.72 0.28
CA THR A 344 -20.79 9.59 1.14
C THR A 344 -20.38 8.26 0.52
N GLY A 345 -19.62 7.45 1.24
CA GLY A 345 -19.22 6.11 0.82
C GLY A 345 -17.76 5.87 1.12
N ILE A 346 -17.04 5.16 0.24
CA ILE A 346 -15.59 4.96 0.34
C ILE A 346 -14.96 5.53 -0.92
N ASP A 347 -14.43 6.75 -0.79
CA ASP A 347 -14.00 7.55 -1.92
C ASP A 347 -12.49 7.52 -2.10
N THR A 348 -12.07 7.48 -3.36
CA THR A 348 -10.66 7.38 -3.77
C THR A 348 -10.19 8.65 -4.45
N LEU A 349 -9.13 9.25 -3.93
CA LEU A 349 -8.44 10.38 -4.53
C LEU A 349 -7.13 9.96 -5.20
N ARG A 350 -6.96 10.32 -6.47
CA ARG A 350 -5.73 10.15 -7.26
C ARG A 350 -5.14 11.50 -7.61
N VAL A 351 -4.02 11.84 -6.98
CA VAL A 351 -3.39 13.15 -7.16
C VAL A 351 -1.90 13.13 -6.79
N SER A 352 -1.09 13.99 -7.41
CA SER A 352 0.34 14.13 -7.09
C SER A 352 0.63 15.12 -5.94
N ARG A 353 -0.31 16.04 -5.67
CA ARG A 353 -0.17 17.12 -4.69
C ARG A 353 -1.53 17.71 -4.34
N ILE A 354 -1.70 18.08 -3.08
CA ILE A 354 -2.97 18.66 -2.59
C ILE A 354 -2.78 20.03 -1.94
N ALA A 355 -1.57 20.56 -1.94
CA ALA A 355 -1.27 21.87 -1.40
C ALA A 355 -2.14 22.95 -2.07
N GLY A 356 -2.98 23.62 -1.28
CA GLY A 356 -3.91 24.66 -1.74
C GLY A 356 -5.35 24.19 -1.95
N LEU A 357 -5.61 22.88 -1.97
CA LEU A 357 -6.96 22.32 -2.07
C LEU A 357 -7.60 22.15 -0.69
N THR A 358 -8.91 22.33 -0.63
CA THR A 358 -9.73 21.86 0.49
C THR A 358 -10.28 20.49 0.15
N ILE A 359 -9.90 19.46 0.92
CA ILE A 359 -10.31 18.06 0.70
C ILE A 359 -11.27 17.65 1.81
N LYS A 360 -12.33 16.94 1.45
CA LYS A 360 -13.33 16.40 2.38
C LYS A 360 -13.77 15.02 1.94
N ASN A 361 -14.09 14.17 2.91
CA ASN A 361 -14.73 12.87 2.71
C ASN A 361 -14.02 12.03 1.64
N PHE A 362 -12.71 11.80 1.83
CA PHE A 362 -11.95 10.85 1.03
C PHE A 362 -11.24 9.91 1.98
N GLU A 363 -11.56 8.63 1.88
CA GLU A 363 -11.01 7.59 2.74
C GLU A 363 -9.71 7.02 2.15
N ILE A 364 -9.58 7.00 0.82
CA ILE A 364 -8.46 6.35 0.13
C ILE A 364 -7.64 7.37 -0.67
N LEU A 365 -6.33 7.39 -0.43
CA LEU A 365 -5.35 8.05 -1.29
C LEU A 365 -4.63 7.01 -2.17
N GLU A 366 -4.67 7.21 -3.48
CA GLU A 366 -3.87 6.45 -4.45
C GLU A 366 -2.75 7.34 -5.03
N THR A 367 -1.51 7.10 -4.60
CA THR A 367 -0.34 7.88 -5.05
C THR A 367 0.11 7.43 -6.44
N ASN A 368 0.42 8.38 -7.33
CA ASN A 368 0.93 8.07 -8.67
C ASN A 368 2.46 7.87 -8.72
N GLU A 369 3.01 7.61 -9.91
CA GLU A 369 4.45 7.36 -10.13
C GLU A 369 5.37 8.53 -9.73
N TYR A 370 4.84 9.74 -9.62
CA TYR A 370 5.57 10.94 -9.19
C TYR A 370 5.53 11.16 -7.67
N GLY A 371 4.78 10.32 -6.96
CA GLY A 371 4.52 10.42 -5.53
C GLY A 371 3.55 11.54 -5.15
N PHE A 372 3.25 11.57 -3.86
CA PHE A 372 2.35 12.52 -3.23
C PHE A 372 3.12 13.44 -2.28
N THR A 373 2.87 14.74 -2.35
CA THR A 373 3.44 15.74 -1.43
C THR A 373 2.35 16.34 -0.54
N GLY A 374 2.51 16.23 0.79
CA GLY A 374 1.53 16.70 1.78
C GLY A 374 2.13 16.93 3.18
N SER A 375 1.35 17.51 4.10
CA SER A 375 1.69 17.63 5.52
C SER A 375 1.30 16.38 6.31
N SER A 376 1.86 16.17 7.50
CA SER A 376 1.49 15.05 8.39
C SER A 376 -0.04 14.97 8.60
N ALA A 377 -0.68 16.10 8.93
CA ALA A 377 -2.13 16.14 9.16
C ALA A 377 -2.99 15.84 7.91
N GLN A 378 -2.41 15.93 6.71
CA GLN A 378 -3.13 15.59 5.48
C GLN A 378 -3.02 14.09 5.18
N LEU A 379 -1.89 13.47 5.46
CA LEU A 379 -1.71 12.03 5.26
C LEU A 379 -2.60 11.23 6.23
N GLU A 380 -2.69 11.67 7.49
CA GLU A 380 -3.53 11.10 8.57
C GLU A 380 -5.04 11.34 8.39
N SER A 381 -5.43 12.08 7.33
CA SER A 381 -6.86 12.31 7.06
C SER A 381 -7.50 11.21 6.22
N PHE A 382 -6.68 10.28 5.70
CA PHE A 382 -7.13 9.14 4.92
C PHE A 382 -7.20 7.91 5.84
N ASP A 383 -8.14 7.01 5.58
CA ASP A 383 -8.20 5.71 6.23
C ASP A 383 -7.21 4.72 5.57
N LYS A 384 -6.80 4.98 4.32
CA LYS A 384 -5.89 4.13 3.57
C LYS A 384 -5.06 4.90 2.55
N ILE A 385 -3.77 4.59 2.49
CA ILE A 385 -2.85 5.07 1.47
C ILE A 385 -2.32 3.87 0.66
N SER A 386 -2.35 3.99 -0.67
CA SER A 386 -1.85 2.93 -1.55
C SER A 386 -1.06 3.47 -2.73
N GLY A 387 -0.04 2.70 -3.14
CA GLY A 387 0.82 3.01 -4.28
C GLY A 387 0.24 2.57 -5.62
N THR A 388 0.60 3.26 -6.70
CA THR A 388 0.38 2.74 -8.05
C THR A 388 1.15 1.46 -8.30
N LYS A 389 0.49 0.49 -8.93
CA LYS A 389 1.12 -0.74 -9.42
C LYS A 389 2.11 -0.41 -10.54
N ASP A 390 3.36 -0.81 -10.39
CA ASP A 390 4.34 -0.79 -11.47
C ASP A 390 4.02 -1.86 -12.54
N ALA A 391 4.82 -1.89 -13.62
CA ALA A 391 4.67 -2.84 -14.71
C ALA A 391 4.81 -4.33 -14.29
N PHE A 392 5.31 -4.59 -13.08
CA PHE A 392 5.51 -5.91 -12.48
C PHE A 392 4.49 -6.22 -11.37
N GLY A 393 3.55 -5.31 -11.11
CA GLY A 393 2.49 -5.45 -10.12
C GLY A 393 2.90 -5.07 -8.69
N SER A 394 4.12 -4.56 -8.47
CA SER A 394 4.57 -4.04 -7.17
C SER A 394 3.98 -2.65 -6.96
N SER A 395 3.33 -2.43 -5.82
CA SER A 395 2.73 -1.14 -5.44
C SER A 395 3.60 -0.50 -4.37
N ILE A 396 4.10 0.72 -4.62
CA ILE A 396 4.86 1.50 -3.63
C ILE A 396 4.19 2.86 -3.44
N ALA A 397 3.82 3.18 -2.21
CA ALA A 397 3.31 4.51 -1.85
C ALA A 397 4.49 5.47 -1.73
N ILE A 398 4.59 6.45 -2.62
CA ILE A 398 5.69 7.43 -2.58
C ILE A 398 5.18 8.70 -1.89
N LEU A 399 5.68 9.01 -0.70
CA LEU A 399 5.17 10.08 0.16
C LEU A 399 6.27 11.09 0.51
N ARG A 400 5.94 12.37 0.35
CA ARG A 400 6.84 13.49 0.62
C ARG A 400 6.25 14.45 1.64
N LEU A 401 6.87 14.52 2.81
CA LEU A 401 6.42 15.37 3.91
C LEU A 401 6.83 16.83 3.74
N THR A 402 5.93 17.73 4.13
CA THR A 402 6.10 19.19 4.05
C THR A 402 6.27 19.89 5.39
N ASP A 403 6.13 19.16 6.48
CA ASP A 403 6.32 19.63 7.85
C ASP A 403 7.07 18.58 8.69
N LYS A 404 7.38 18.95 9.94
CA LYS A 404 8.18 18.17 10.90
C LYS A 404 7.32 17.56 12.00
N ALA A 405 6.01 17.56 11.83
CA ALA A 405 5.11 17.00 12.83
C ALA A 405 5.18 15.47 12.75
N HIS A 406 5.10 14.81 13.89
CA HIS A 406 4.98 13.35 13.93
C HIS A 406 3.79 12.89 13.08
N VAL A 407 3.99 11.83 12.32
CA VAL A 407 2.97 11.12 11.55
C VAL A 407 3.14 9.62 11.81
N ASP A 408 2.05 8.92 12.08
CA ASP A 408 2.00 7.48 12.26
C ASP A 408 1.13 6.87 11.17
N LEU A 409 1.76 6.48 10.07
CA LEU A 409 1.10 5.93 8.88
C LEU A 409 0.81 4.43 8.97
N SER A 410 0.89 3.86 10.18
CA SER A 410 0.88 2.40 10.35
C SER A 410 -0.45 1.76 9.99
N ASP A 411 -1.59 2.41 10.26
CA ASP A 411 -2.91 1.93 9.88
C ASP A 411 -3.30 2.30 8.45
N GLU A 412 -2.88 3.46 7.93
CA GLU A 412 -3.18 3.84 6.55
C GLU A 412 -2.41 3.00 5.53
N LEU A 413 -1.15 2.66 5.82
CA LEU A 413 -0.33 1.81 4.95
C LEU A 413 -0.56 0.32 5.22
N GLY A 414 -0.76 -0.06 6.48
CA GLY A 414 -0.86 -1.46 6.90
C GLY A 414 0.39 -2.24 6.49
N ASN A 415 0.25 -3.24 5.62
CA ASN A 415 1.40 -4.03 5.10
C ASN A 415 1.89 -3.52 3.73
N SER A 416 1.49 -2.32 3.33
CA SER A 416 1.83 -1.77 2.01
C SER A 416 3.19 -1.12 2.05
N ARG A 417 4.03 -1.43 1.07
CA ARG A 417 5.34 -0.82 0.88
C ARG A 417 5.24 0.68 0.61
N ALA A 418 6.08 1.47 1.28
CA ALA A 418 6.17 2.91 1.16
C ALA A 418 7.61 3.40 0.92
N SER A 419 7.73 4.59 0.33
CA SER A 419 8.97 5.35 0.25
C SER A 419 8.71 6.76 0.80
N ILE A 420 9.40 7.08 1.88
CA ILE A 420 9.21 8.28 2.71
C ILE A 420 10.41 9.21 2.58
N PHE A 421 10.15 10.50 2.32
CA PHE A 421 11.18 11.54 2.37
C PHE A 421 10.64 12.94 2.70
N GLY A 422 11.52 13.82 3.20
CA GLY A 422 11.17 15.18 3.61
C GLY A 422 11.45 16.26 2.56
N THR A 423 10.70 17.37 2.61
CA THR A 423 11.11 18.68 2.05
C THR A 423 11.64 19.64 3.11
N VAL A 424 11.41 19.32 4.38
CA VAL A 424 11.88 20.05 5.55
C VAL A 424 12.86 19.17 6.32
N SER A 425 13.84 19.77 6.99
CA SER A 425 14.83 19.03 7.78
C SER A 425 14.22 18.45 9.07
N GLY A 426 14.56 17.24 9.50
CA GLY A 426 14.07 16.62 10.74
C GLY A 426 12.61 16.22 10.66
N ILE A 427 12.32 15.20 9.85
CA ILE A 427 11.01 14.57 9.72
C ILE A 427 10.84 13.44 10.75
N ASP A 428 9.59 13.21 11.17
CA ASP A 428 9.24 12.27 12.23
C ASP A 428 8.08 11.39 11.72
N VAL A 429 8.39 10.14 11.39
CA VAL A 429 7.49 9.24 10.66
C VAL A 429 7.57 7.82 11.20
N LYS A 430 6.40 7.23 11.42
CA LYS A 430 6.22 5.79 11.63
C LYS A 430 5.41 5.18 10.49
N THR A 431 5.76 3.99 10.03
CA THR A 431 5.02 3.23 9.00
C THR A 431 4.47 1.92 9.55
N GLY A 432 3.89 1.08 8.67
CA GLY A 432 3.29 -0.19 9.02
C GLY A 432 4.22 -1.37 8.71
N ALA A 433 3.70 -2.59 8.58
CA ALA A 433 4.50 -3.80 8.41
C ALA A 433 4.98 -4.05 6.95
N GLY A 434 5.21 -2.99 6.16
CA GLY A 434 5.65 -3.06 4.77
C GLY A 434 7.18 -3.03 4.63
N ASP A 435 7.74 -3.52 3.50
CA ASP A 435 9.19 -3.39 3.25
C ASP A 435 9.55 -1.95 2.81
N ASP A 436 9.62 -1.02 3.75
CA ASP A 436 9.62 0.42 3.52
C ASP A 436 11.00 1.01 3.25
N ILE A 437 11.01 2.23 2.69
CA ILE A 437 12.23 2.97 2.37
C ILE A 437 12.14 4.36 2.99
N PHE A 438 12.98 4.65 3.97
CA PHE A 438 13.12 5.98 4.56
C PHE A 438 14.37 6.69 4.04
N THR A 439 14.20 7.94 3.63
CA THR A 439 15.32 8.85 3.31
C THR A 439 15.17 10.12 4.13
N GLY A 440 16.03 10.24 5.13
CA GLY A 440 16.20 11.39 6.01
C GLY A 440 16.77 12.61 5.30
N THR A 441 17.11 13.60 6.09
CA THR A 441 17.44 14.96 5.69
C THR A 441 18.75 15.40 6.34
N ASP A 442 19.06 16.70 6.33
CA ASP A 442 20.25 17.22 7.00
C ASP A 442 19.99 17.61 8.48
N GLY A 443 18.88 17.19 9.08
CA GLY A 443 18.72 17.37 10.52
C GLY A 443 17.89 16.28 11.15
N ASN A 444 17.95 16.22 12.48
CA ASN A 444 17.48 15.11 13.32
C ASN A 444 16.13 14.52 12.92
N ASP A 445 16.18 13.40 12.22
CA ASP A 445 15.02 12.63 11.77
C ASP A 445 14.67 11.54 12.79
N ILE A 446 13.39 11.16 12.83
CA ILE A 446 12.86 10.09 13.67
C ILE A 446 12.10 9.13 12.78
N PHE A 447 12.58 7.90 12.65
CA PHE A 447 11.96 6.85 11.84
C PHE A 447 11.67 5.59 12.65
N ASP A 448 10.51 5.02 12.38
CA ASP A 448 10.04 3.74 12.92
C ASP A 448 9.39 2.94 11.77
N GLY A 449 10.11 1.93 11.28
CA GLY A 449 9.64 1.04 10.21
C GLY A 449 8.61 0.02 10.70
N SER A 450 8.55 -0.24 12.01
CA SER A 450 7.66 -1.19 12.67
C SER A 450 7.84 -2.66 12.23
N GLY A 451 7.59 -3.05 10.99
CA GLY A 451 7.93 -4.39 10.54
C GLY A 451 8.00 -4.48 9.02
N GLY A 452 8.47 -5.61 8.50
CA GLY A 452 8.93 -5.69 7.12
C GLY A 452 10.45 -5.54 7.06
N ASN A 453 11.04 -5.71 5.89
CA ASN A 453 12.48 -5.55 5.69
C ASN A 453 12.75 -4.14 5.18
N ASP A 454 13.01 -3.24 6.11
CA ASP A 454 13.10 -1.82 5.86
C ASP A 454 14.50 -1.38 5.41
N THR A 455 14.54 -0.29 4.65
CA THR A 455 15.78 0.42 4.34
C THR A 455 15.69 1.84 4.86
N ILE A 456 16.45 2.13 5.91
CA ILE A 456 16.42 3.40 6.62
C ILE A 456 17.76 4.13 6.40
N ASN A 457 17.72 5.38 5.94
CA ASN A 457 18.89 6.23 5.83
C ASN A 457 18.63 7.59 6.51
N GLY A 458 19.28 7.86 7.64
CA GLY A 458 19.17 9.12 8.41
C GLY A 458 19.81 10.32 7.71
N ASN A 459 20.84 10.09 6.89
CA ASN A 459 21.68 11.11 6.26
C ASN A 459 22.51 11.93 7.27
N ALA A 460 22.13 13.15 7.63
CA ALA A 460 22.92 13.96 8.55
C ALA A 460 22.02 14.55 9.63
N GLY A 461 22.50 14.57 10.86
CA GLY A 461 21.64 14.88 11.99
C GLY A 461 22.01 13.99 13.17
N ASN A 462 21.40 14.24 14.32
CA ASN A 462 21.39 13.23 15.37
C ASN A 462 20.04 12.52 15.27
N ASP A 463 20.01 11.43 14.56
CA ASP A 463 18.79 10.75 14.13
C ASP A 463 18.39 9.66 15.12
N LYS A 464 17.10 9.33 15.13
CA LYS A 464 16.56 8.20 15.89
C LYS A 464 15.90 7.23 14.92
N LEU A 465 16.55 6.10 14.69
CA LEU A 465 16.17 5.14 13.67
C LEU A 465 15.75 3.84 14.33
N THR A 466 14.60 3.29 13.94
CA THR A 466 14.08 2.01 14.41
C THR A 466 13.62 1.20 13.21
N GLY A 467 14.23 0.04 13.00
CA GLY A 467 13.83 -0.94 11.97
C GLY A 467 12.51 -1.59 12.34
N GLY A 468 12.54 -2.49 13.33
CA GLY A 468 11.37 -3.20 13.83
C GLY A 468 11.47 -4.70 13.56
N ASP A 469 10.35 -5.33 13.24
CA ASP A 469 10.33 -6.76 12.89
C ASP A 469 10.73 -6.98 11.42
N GLY A 470 11.88 -7.56 11.13
CA GLY A 470 12.33 -7.95 9.80
C GLY A 470 13.84 -7.85 9.67
N ASN A 471 14.38 -8.13 8.48
CA ASN A 471 15.82 -8.00 8.25
C ASN A 471 16.11 -6.62 7.66
N ASP A 472 16.44 -5.67 8.52
CA ASP A 472 16.52 -4.25 8.18
C ASP A 472 17.90 -3.81 7.73
N GLN A 473 17.94 -2.75 6.92
CA GLN A 473 19.16 -2.07 6.53
C GLN A 473 19.11 -0.63 7.01
N ILE A 474 19.88 -0.32 8.05
CA ILE A 474 19.88 0.98 8.69
C ILE A 474 21.22 1.69 8.46
N PHE A 475 21.15 2.91 7.95
CA PHE A 475 22.27 3.82 7.78
C PHE A 475 22.02 5.05 8.66
N GLY A 476 22.77 5.20 9.76
CA GLY A 476 22.70 6.38 10.64
C GLY A 476 23.12 7.63 9.90
N GLY A 477 24.40 7.65 9.52
CA GLY A 477 24.98 8.67 8.68
C GLY A 477 25.87 9.58 9.49
N VAL A 478 25.79 10.89 9.26
CA VAL A 478 26.63 11.87 9.96
C VAL A 478 25.92 12.40 11.19
N GLY A 479 26.46 12.08 12.37
CA GLY A 479 26.08 12.69 13.64
C GLY A 479 26.12 11.69 14.77
N ASN A 480 25.41 11.97 15.87
CA ASN A 480 25.29 11.01 16.97
C ASN A 480 23.89 10.39 16.90
N ASP A 481 23.83 9.21 16.30
CA ASP A 481 22.58 8.54 16.00
C ASP A 481 22.21 7.53 17.08
N VAL A 482 20.91 7.35 17.28
CA VAL A 482 20.31 6.32 18.13
C VAL A 482 19.62 5.33 17.22
N ILE A 483 20.17 4.12 17.14
CA ILE A 483 19.71 3.10 16.20
C ILE A 483 19.19 1.89 16.96
N LYS A 484 18.02 1.42 16.55
CA LYS A 484 17.43 0.15 16.96
C LYS A 484 17.19 -0.71 15.73
N GLY A 485 17.79 -1.90 15.66
CA GLY A 485 17.52 -2.88 14.61
C GLY A 485 16.12 -3.44 14.80
N GLY A 486 15.95 -4.32 15.79
CA GLY A 486 14.66 -4.86 16.17
C GLY A 486 14.71 -6.38 16.21
N ALA A 487 13.89 -7.08 15.43
CA ALA A 487 13.90 -8.53 15.36
C ALA A 487 14.11 -9.00 13.93
N GLY A 488 15.14 -9.80 13.67
CA GLY A 488 15.55 -10.26 12.35
C GLY A 488 17.05 -10.08 12.18
N ASP A 489 17.62 -10.58 11.08
CA ASP A 489 19.06 -10.41 10.85
C ASP A 489 19.33 -9.02 10.24
N ASP A 490 19.68 -8.05 11.09
CA ASP A 490 19.80 -6.64 10.74
C ASP A 490 21.20 -6.25 10.28
N LYS A 491 21.24 -5.24 9.42
CA LYS A 491 22.48 -4.62 8.97
C LYS A 491 22.49 -3.13 9.28
N ILE A 492 23.32 -2.77 10.26
CA ILE A 492 23.46 -1.40 10.75
C ILE A 492 24.80 -0.85 10.30
N THR A 493 24.79 0.33 9.68
CA THR A 493 26.00 1.08 9.34
C THR A 493 25.88 2.49 9.88
N ASP A 494 26.85 2.90 10.66
CA ASP A 494 26.84 4.23 11.27
C ASP A 494 28.21 4.91 11.21
N GLY A 495 28.18 6.24 11.17
CA GLY A 495 29.31 7.12 11.39
C GLY A 495 29.76 7.99 10.19
N ASP A 496 30.61 8.97 10.50
CA ASP A 496 31.16 9.94 9.57
C ASP A 496 32.63 9.66 9.16
N ASN A 497 32.80 9.11 7.96
CA ASN A 497 34.11 8.88 7.31
C ASN A 497 34.79 10.15 6.73
N MET A 498 34.29 11.35 7.06
CA MET A 498 34.83 12.63 6.58
C MET A 498 35.20 13.57 7.74
N SER A 499 34.71 13.31 8.95
CA SER A 499 34.89 14.17 10.13
C SER A 499 35.78 13.52 11.20
N THR A 500 36.46 14.38 11.95
CA THR A 500 37.27 13.99 13.12
C THR A 500 36.61 14.43 14.44
N ALA A 501 35.36 14.91 14.37
CA ALA A 501 34.60 15.31 15.55
C ALA A 501 34.33 14.09 16.45
N PRO A 502 34.23 14.26 17.78
CA PRO A 502 33.81 13.18 18.67
C PRO A 502 32.45 12.64 18.24
N GLU A 503 32.32 11.32 18.26
CA GLU A 503 31.16 10.60 17.75
C GLU A 503 30.71 9.57 18.78
N ALA A 504 29.40 9.50 18.98
CA ALA A 504 28.74 8.59 19.91
C ALA A 504 27.83 7.65 19.13
N PHE A 505 28.09 6.35 19.26
CA PHE A 505 27.31 5.29 18.64
C PHE A 505 26.40 4.68 19.71
N ASP A 506 25.08 4.88 19.59
CA ASP A 506 24.09 4.30 20.50
C ASP A 506 23.24 3.31 19.71
N ILE A 507 23.73 2.07 19.63
CA ILE A 507 23.20 1.02 18.76
C ILE A 507 22.71 -0.15 19.62
N ASP A 508 21.46 -0.55 19.37
CA ASP A 508 20.80 -1.74 19.92
C ASP A 508 20.32 -2.56 18.72
N ALA A 509 21.06 -3.60 18.34
CA ALA A 509 20.76 -4.37 17.13
C ALA A 509 19.50 -5.23 17.30
N GLY A 510 19.34 -5.86 18.46
CA GLY A 510 18.10 -6.55 18.84
C GLY A 510 18.18 -8.07 18.68
N ASP A 511 17.08 -8.73 18.33
CA ASP A 511 17.06 -10.19 18.18
C ASP A 511 17.47 -10.57 16.76
N GLY A 512 18.52 -11.35 16.54
CA GLY A 512 19.03 -11.57 15.19
C GLY A 512 20.47 -12.06 15.14
N ASN A 513 20.98 -12.39 13.95
CA ASN A 513 22.42 -12.42 13.74
C ASN A 513 22.82 -11.12 13.03
N ASP A 514 23.13 -10.11 13.82
CA ASP A 514 23.22 -8.75 13.33
C ASP A 514 24.63 -8.37 12.88
N ALA A 515 24.69 -7.47 11.90
CA ALA A 515 25.93 -6.94 11.37
C ALA A 515 26.01 -5.43 11.62
N ILE A 516 26.83 -5.04 12.60
CA ILE A 516 27.06 -3.65 12.98
C ILE A 516 28.37 -3.18 12.36
N ASN A 517 28.31 -2.14 11.55
CA ASN A 517 29.45 -1.60 10.82
C ASN A 517 29.73 -0.15 11.22
N LEU A 518 30.86 0.07 11.89
CA LEU A 518 31.28 1.40 12.32
C LEU A 518 32.23 2.05 11.32
N GLN A 519 31.95 3.29 10.98
CA GLN A 519 32.67 4.07 9.98
C GLN A 519 33.01 5.46 10.53
N SER A 520 34.22 5.65 11.07
CA SER A 520 34.62 6.95 11.64
C SER A 520 36.10 7.26 11.44
N HIS A 521 36.42 8.54 11.23
CA HIS A 521 37.77 9.09 11.36
C HIS A 521 38.02 9.75 12.73
N SER A 522 37.06 9.67 13.64
CA SER A 522 37.21 10.24 14.97
C SER A 522 38.17 9.42 15.82
N SER A 523 39.01 10.14 16.58
CA SER A 523 39.86 9.53 17.62
C SER A 523 39.17 9.49 18.99
N ALA A 524 37.96 10.04 19.10
CA ALA A 524 37.18 10.14 20.33
C ALA A 524 35.81 9.49 20.11
N LEU A 525 35.81 8.17 20.05
CA LEU A 525 34.61 7.34 19.92
C LEU A 525 34.03 7.05 21.31
N SER A 526 32.70 7.00 21.41
CA SER A 526 32.00 6.64 22.65
C SER A 526 30.64 6.02 22.35
N GLY A 527 29.94 5.55 23.40
CA GLY A 527 28.56 5.08 23.29
C GLY A 527 28.39 3.61 23.69
N VAL A 528 27.23 3.06 23.38
CA VAL A 528 26.82 1.70 23.71
C VAL A 528 26.54 0.96 22.42
N ILE A 529 27.16 -0.20 22.26
CA ILE A 529 26.89 -1.12 21.17
C ILE A 529 26.39 -2.40 21.83
N ASP A 530 25.13 -2.71 21.60
CA ASP A 530 24.48 -3.92 22.06
C ASP A 530 24.07 -4.73 20.83
N GLY A 531 24.66 -5.92 20.64
CA GLY A 531 24.24 -6.81 19.56
C GLY A 531 22.92 -7.53 19.85
N GLY A 532 22.44 -7.49 21.10
CA GLY A 532 21.17 -8.14 21.46
C GLY A 532 21.25 -9.66 21.45
N ALA A 533 20.28 -10.36 20.88
CA ALA A 533 20.15 -11.80 20.95
C ALA A 533 20.47 -12.50 19.62
N GLY A 534 21.64 -13.13 19.54
CA GLY A 534 21.93 -14.14 18.55
C GLY A 534 23.43 -14.32 18.38
N THR A 535 23.95 -14.17 17.17
CA THR A 535 25.40 -14.19 16.92
C THR A 535 25.78 -12.97 16.12
N ASP A 536 26.30 -11.99 16.85
CA ASP A 536 26.40 -10.63 16.32
C ASP A 536 27.83 -10.30 15.93
N THR A 537 27.96 -9.55 14.84
CA THR A 537 29.22 -9.18 14.23
C THR A 537 29.41 -7.67 14.30
N LEU A 538 30.47 -7.24 15.00
CA LEU A 538 30.98 -5.88 14.94
C LEU A 538 32.10 -5.82 13.89
N GLN A 539 31.81 -5.16 12.77
CA GLN A 539 32.80 -4.82 11.76
C GLN A 539 33.31 -3.40 11.97
N VAL A 540 34.63 -3.27 11.94
CA VAL A 540 35.28 -1.97 12.10
C VAL A 540 36.07 -1.64 10.85
N ILE A 541 35.61 -0.64 10.09
CA ILE A 541 36.17 -0.36 8.75
C ILE A 541 37.36 0.59 8.80
N LYS A 542 38.36 0.29 7.97
CA LYS A 542 39.52 1.16 7.75
C LYS A 542 39.11 2.52 7.18
N PRO A 543 39.47 3.65 7.81
CA PRO A 543 39.13 4.98 7.31
C PRO A 543 39.75 5.25 5.93
N THR A 544 38.96 5.68 4.94
CA THR A 544 39.36 5.75 3.52
C THR A 544 40.19 6.98 3.12
N LEU A 545 40.59 7.82 4.08
CA LEU A 545 41.26 9.10 3.81
C LEU A 545 42.52 9.30 4.67
N GLY A 546 43.69 9.09 4.04
CA GLY A 546 44.98 9.63 4.51
C GLY A 546 45.98 8.61 5.03
N LEU A 547 47.24 8.77 4.60
CA LEU A 547 48.38 8.04 5.15
C LEU A 547 48.60 8.46 6.62
N GLY A 548 48.38 7.56 7.58
CA GLY A 548 48.85 7.74 8.96
C GLY A 548 47.81 7.75 10.09
N GLN A 549 46.53 7.48 9.83
CA GLN A 549 45.56 7.12 10.89
C GLN A 549 44.92 5.78 10.49
N GLU A 550 45.62 4.69 10.83
CA GLU A 550 45.28 3.33 10.40
C GLU A 550 44.58 2.50 11.48
N SER A 551 44.20 3.16 12.58
CA SER A 551 43.73 2.48 13.76
C SER A 551 42.41 3.01 14.30
N ILE A 552 41.60 2.10 14.83
CA ILE A 552 40.28 2.36 15.40
C ILE A 552 40.23 1.85 16.83
N GLY A 553 39.82 2.72 17.74
CA GLY A 553 39.83 2.43 19.18
C GLY A 553 38.47 1.99 19.71
N LEU A 554 38.42 0.78 20.27
CA LEU A 554 37.27 0.29 21.02
C LEU A 554 37.21 0.84 22.44
N ALA A 555 38.29 1.44 22.95
CA ALA A 555 38.46 1.84 24.35
C ALA A 555 37.41 2.86 24.89
N GLY A 556 36.59 3.47 24.03
CA GLY A 556 35.50 4.37 24.42
C GLY A 556 34.10 3.74 24.41
N PHE A 557 33.94 2.54 23.85
CA PHE A 557 32.65 1.87 23.73
C PHE A 557 32.35 0.99 24.94
N THR A 558 31.07 0.93 25.31
CA THR A 558 30.52 -0.19 26.05
C THR A 558 29.96 -1.19 25.05
N ILE A 559 30.66 -2.29 24.81
CA ILE A 559 30.24 -3.36 23.92
C ILE A 559 29.57 -4.45 24.73
N LYS A 560 28.39 -4.88 24.32
CA LYS A 560 27.62 -5.96 24.93
C LYS A 560 27.07 -6.87 23.84
N ASN A 561 26.96 -8.17 24.16
CA ASN A 561 26.31 -9.15 23.29
C ASN A 561 26.82 -9.10 21.85
N VAL A 562 28.15 -9.08 21.67
CA VAL A 562 28.77 -9.20 20.34
C VAL A 562 29.78 -10.34 20.41
N GLU A 563 29.60 -11.34 19.55
CA GLU A 563 30.42 -12.55 19.54
C GLU A 563 31.61 -12.42 18.58
N ILE A 564 31.47 -11.69 17.47
CA ILE A 564 32.46 -11.66 16.40
C ILE A 564 32.99 -10.24 16.18
N LEU A 565 34.31 -10.08 16.23
CA LEU A 565 34.99 -8.87 15.80
C LEU A 565 35.60 -9.08 14.40
N GLU A 566 35.12 -8.32 13.42
CA GLU A 566 35.72 -8.20 12.10
C GLU A 566 36.59 -6.94 11.98
N THR A 567 37.91 -7.11 11.88
CA THR A 567 38.84 -5.96 11.81
C THR A 567 38.88 -5.27 10.45
N ALA A 568 38.34 -5.91 9.40
CA ALA A 568 38.39 -5.45 8.00
C ALA A 568 39.79 -5.05 7.47
N GLY A 569 40.87 -5.41 8.19
CA GLY A 569 42.26 -5.03 7.89
C GLY A 569 42.73 -3.71 8.53
N ALA A 570 41.97 -3.15 9.48
CA ALA A 570 42.38 -2.06 10.36
C ALA A 570 43.18 -2.58 11.56
N GLU A 571 44.03 -1.72 12.13
CA GLU A 571 44.62 -1.96 13.45
C GLU A 571 43.59 -1.62 14.52
N VAL A 572 43.26 -2.56 15.41
CA VAL A 572 42.22 -2.35 16.43
C VAL A 572 42.87 -2.09 17.79
N LEU A 573 42.49 -1.00 18.46
CA LEU A 573 42.97 -0.65 19.81
C LEU A 573 41.89 -1.01 20.84
N ALA A 574 42.20 -1.90 21.79
CA ALA A 574 41.25 -2.25 22.85
C ALA A 574 41.97 -2.61 24.16
N SER A 575 41.23 -2.67 25.27
CA SER A 575 41.74 -3.24 26.53
C SER A 575 41.79 -4.76 26.45
N ALA A 576 42.57 -5.41 27.31
CA ALA A 576 42.59 -6.87 27.42
C ALA A 576 41.17 -7.45 27.57
N ALA A 577 40.38 -6.85 28.47
CA ALA A 577 39.01 -7.28 28.74
C ALA A 577 38.05 -7.11 27.54
N GLN A 578 38.31 -6.16 26.64
CA GLN A 578 37.49 -5.97 25.45
C GLN A 578 37.83 -7.01 24.38
N PHE A 579 39.10 -7.33 24.14
CA PHE A 579 39.45 -8.39 23.20
C PHE A 579 38.94 -9.76 23.68
N GLU A 580 39.09 -10.05 24.97
CA GLU A 580 38.57 -11.28 25.59
C GLU A 580 37.03 -11.35 25.65
N SER A 581 36.32 -10.26 25.38
CA SER A 581 34.86 -10.26 25.40
C SER A 581 34.21 -10.90 24.16
N PHE A 582 34.98 -11.02 23.07
CA PHE A 582 34.54 -11.66 21.83
C PHE A 582 34.78 -13.16 21.87
N ASP A 583 33.98 -13.93 21.13
CA ASP A 583 34.23 -15.37 20.93
C ASP A 583 35.23 -15.61 19.77
N LYS A 584 35.35 -14.64 18.85
CA LYS A 584 36.12 -14.78 17.62
C LYS A 584 36.60 -13.44 17.09
N ILE A 585 37.91 -13.35 16.78
CA ILE A 585 38.52 -12.19 16.12
C ILE A 585 39.03 -12.61 14.75
N VAL A 586 38.58 -11.93 13.69
CA VAL A 586 38.91 -12.21 12.29
C VAL A 586 39.07 -10.93 11.49
N LYS A 587 39.66 -11.03 10.30
CA LYS A 587 39.67 -9.92 9.36
C LYS A 587 38.33 -9.78 8.63
N TYR A 588 37.81 -10.92 8.17
CA TYR A 588 36.46 -11.09 7.63
C TYR A 588 35.99 -12.50 8.01
N ASP A 589 34.77 -12.66 8.49
CA ASP A 589 34.19 -13.95 8.79
C ASP A 589 33.60 -14.61 7.53
N LYS A 590 34.48 -14.89 6.58
CA LYS A 590 34.11 -15.62 5.37
C LYS A 590 35.26 -16.47 4.86
N PRO A 591 34.96 -17.53 4.10
CA PRO A 591 36.00 -18.43 3.59
C PRO A 591 37.08 -17.70 2.79
N GLY A 592 38.34 -18.06 3.03
CA GLY A 592 39.52 -17.55 2.33
C GLY A 592 40.30 -16.45 3.06
N TYR A 593 39.84 -16.00 4.23
CA TYR A 593 40.51 -14.97 5.06
C TYR A 593 41.11 -15.54 6.35
N GLU A 594 41.15 -16.88 6.49
CA GLU A 594 41.56 -17.55 7.72
C GLU A 594 43.04 -17.38 8.06
N ASN A 595 43.88 -17.06 7.07
CA ASN A 595 45.33 -16.87 7.23
C ASN A 595 45.75 -15.39 7.09
N ASP A 596 44.79 -14.46 7.01
CA ASP A 596 45.12 -13.04 6.90
C ASP A 596 45.66 -12.53 8.23
N VAL A 597 46.68 -11.68 8.14
CA VAL A 597 47.31 -11.02 9.30
C VAL A 597 46.32 -10.07 9.97
N LEU A 598 46.18 -10.21 11.29
CA LEU A 598 45.46 -9.30 12.17
C LEU A 598 46.45 -8.31 12.80
N ALA A 599 46.00 -7.10 13.13
CA ALA A 599 46.80 -6.12 13.87
C ALA A 599 45.99 -5.63 15.08
N LEU A 600 46.44 -5.97 16.29
CA LEU A 600 45.76 -5.65 17.54
C LEU A 600 46.69 -4.88 18.50
N THR A 601 46.17 -3.84 19.14
CA THR A 601 46.94 -2.97 20.02
C THR A 601 46.31 -2.92 21.41
N LEU A 602 47.03 -3.40 22.42
CA LEU A 602 46.57 -3.41 23.80
C LEU A 602 46.72 -2.03 24.45
N THR A 603 45.66 -1.58 25.11
CA THR A 603 45.58 -0.25 25.74
C THR A 603 45.84 -0.25 27.24
N ASP A 604 45.92 -1.43 27.85
CA ASP A 604 46.26 -1.64 29.25
C ASP A 604 47.34 -2.71 29.41
N SER A 605 47.84 -2.85 30.64
CA SER A 605 48.85 -3.83 31.02
C SER A 605 48.24 -5.05 31.72
N ALA A 606 46.93 -5.27 31.54
CA ALA A 606 46.27 -6.46 32.07
C ALA A 606 46.69 -7.68 31.25
N HIS A 607 46.67 -8.86 31.88
CA HIS A 607 46.93 -10.10 31.14
C HIS A 607 45.78 -10.35 30.17
N ALA A 608 46.10 -10.50 28.89
CA ALA A 608 45.17 -10.87 27.82
C ALA A 608 45.48 -12.30 27.34
N ASP A 609 44.55 -13.23 27.50
CA ASP A 609 44.62 -14.57 26.88
C ASP A 609 43.71 -14.60 25.66
N LEU A 610 44.30 -14.39 24.47
CA LEU A 610 43.59 -14.31 23.18
C LEU A 610 43.63 -15.63 22.41
N SER A 611 43.99 -16.72 23.07
CA SER A 611 44.36 -17.97 22.40
C SER A 611 43.18 -18.65 21.71
N ASP A 612 41.95 -18.51 22.21
CA ASP A 612 40.77 -19.08 21.56
C ASP A 612 40.06 -18.14 20.60
N GLU A 613 40.07 -16.83 20.85
CA GLU A 613 39.53 -15.82 19.93
C GLU A 613 40.31 -15.82 18.61
N LEU A 614 41.64 -15.98 18.69
CA LEU A 614 42.54 -16.02 17.52
C LEU A 614 42.69 -17.43 16.95
N ALA A 615 42.58 -18.48 17.75
CA ALA A 615 42.82 -19.87 17.36
C ALA A 615 44.20 -20.10 16.73
N ASN A 616 44.33 -20.27 15.41
CA ASN A 616 45.63 -20.44 14.72
C ASN A 616 45.97 -19.27 13.79
N ARG A 617 45.35 -18.10 14.00
CA ARG A 617 45.52 -16.93 13.14
C ARG A 617 46.80 -16.20 13.49
N HIS A 618 47.50 -15.77 12.46
CA HIS A 618 48.66 -14.90 12.58
C HIS A 618 48.21 -13.49 13.02
N VAL A 619 48.81 -13.00 14.11
CA VAL A 619 48.53 -11.66 14.64
C VAL A 619 49.81 -10.85 14.90
N ASP A 620 49.77 -9.58 14.51
CA ASP A 620 50.69 -8.55 14.95
C ASP A 620 50.11 -7.87 16.21
N ILE A 621 50.77 -8.04 17.35
CA ILE A 621 50.40 -7.43 18.63
C ILE A 621 51.27 -6.23 18.94
N PHE A 622 50.64 -5.11 19.27
CA PHE A 622 51.27 -3.88 19.75
C PHE A 622 50.72 -3.49 21.12
N GLY A 623 51.29 -2.45 21.72
CA GLY A 623 50.79 -1.88 22.97
C GLY A 623 50.99 -0.38 23.09
N THR A 624 50.09 0.26 23.83
CA THR A 624 50.21 1.68 24.25
C THR A 624 50.45 1.84 25.75
N ALA A 625 50.15 0.80 26.54
CA ALA A 625 50.50 0.73 27.96
C ALA A 625 51.93 0.24 28.16
N PHE A 626 52.48 0.46 29.36
CA PHE A 626 53.81 -0.04 29.73
C PHE A 626 53.72 -1.48 30.25
N GLY A 627 54.50 -2.40 29.70
CA GLY A 627 54.59 -3.79 30.14
C GLY A 627 53.35 -4.60 29.79
N ILE A 628 53.18 -4.87 28.51
CA ILE A 628 52.09 -5.68 27.97
C ILE A 628 52.29 -7.15 28.33
N ASP A 629 51.21 -7.83 28.70
CA ASP A 629 51.20 -9.25 29.09
C ASP A 629 50.12 -9.96 28.26
N VAL A 630 50.53 -10.71 27.24
CA VAL A 630 49.60 -11.31 26.28
C VAL A 630 49.97 -12.75 25.95
N LYS A 631 48.95 -13.56 25.74
CA LYS A 631 49.02 -14.90 25.19
C LYS A 631 48.19 -14.95 23.90
N THR A 632 48.76 -15.49 22.84
CA THR A 632 48.11 -15.65 21.54
C THR A 632 47.89 -17.13 21.21
N GLY A 633 47.54 -17.41 19.96
CA GLY A 633 47.07 -18.71 19.49
C GLY A 633 48.17 -19.63 18.97
N GLY A 634 47.89 -20.30 17.85
CA GLY A 634 48.80 -21.18 17.12
C GLY A 634 49.29 -20.58 15.79
N GLY A 635 49.23 -19.25 15.64
CA GLY A 635 49.65 -18.51 14.45
C GLY A 635 51.15 -18.22 14.45
N ASP A 636 51.70 -17.75 13.32
CA ASP A 636 53.11 -17.29 13.27
C ASP A 636 53.22 -15.85 13.81
N ASP A 637 53.03 -15.61 15.09
CA ASP A 637 52.66 -14.28 15.61
C ASP A 637 53.84 -13.30 15.73
N TYR A 638 53.55 -12.00 15.66
CA TYR A 638 54.54 -10.93 15.86
C TYR A 638 54.16 -10.06 17.06
N PHE A 639 55.08 -9.88 18.01
CA PHE A 639 54.86 -9.03 19.17
C PHE A 639 55.86 -7.88 19.22
N PHE A 640 55.31 -6.68 19.35
CA PHE A 640 56.05 -5.44 19.56
C PHE A 640 55.89 -5.02 21.03
N GLY A 641 56.87 -5.37 21.84
CA GLY A 641 56.99 -4.94 23.23
C GLY A 641 57.11 -3.43 23.36
N THR A 642 56.81 -2.94 24.55
CA THR A 642 56.64 -1.53 24.85
C THR A 642 57.82 -1.04 25.70
N GLY A 643 57.61 0.03 26.49
CA GLY A 643 58.47 0.27 27.64
C GLY A 643 57.90 -0.49 28.84
N GLY A 644 58.74 -0.98 29.74
CA GLY A 644 58.28 -1.75 30.89
C GLY A 644 58.70 -3.21 30.78
N ASN A 645 58.09 -4.07 31.58
CA ASN A 645 58.43 -5.49 31.57
C ASN A 645 57.36 -6.22 30.78
N ASP A 646 57.63 -6.47 29.51
CA ASP A 646 56.70 -7.12 28.60
C ASP A 646 56.77 -8.66 28.74
N ARG A 647 55.63 -9.32 28.54
CA ARG A 647 55.50 -10.79 28.60
C ARG A 647 54.66 -11.28 27.44
N PHE A 648 55.17 -12.28 26.72
CA PHE A 648 54.47 -12.87 25.58
C PHE A 648 54.52 -14.39 25.59
N GLU A 649 53.37 -15.02 25.36
CA GLU A 649 53.22 -16.44 25.10
C GLU A 649 52.60 -16.62 23.70
N GLY A 650 53.43 -16.91 22.70
CA GLY A 650 53.02 -17.02 21.29
C GLY A 650 52.31 -18.31 20.92
N GLY A 651 52.44 -19.33 21.78
CA GLY A 651 51.86 -20.64 21.55
C GLY A 651 52.60 -21.41 20.45
N ALA A 652 51.84 -21.98 19.51
CA ALA A 652 52.44 -22.75 18.41
C ALA A 652 52.68 -21.84 17.21
N GLY A 653 53.78 -22.00 16.46
CA GLY A 653 54.00 -21.14 15.30
C GLY A 653 55.47 -20.91 15.04
N ASN A 654 55.81 -19.87 14.29
CA ASN A 654 57.15 -19.34 14.22
C ASN A 654 57.08 -17.88 14.61
N ASP A 655 57.17 -17.62 15.90
CA ASP A 655 56.83 -16.31 16.43
C ASP A 655 58.02 -15.35 16.40
N VAL A 656 57.74 -14.06 16.37
CA VAL A 656 58.74 -13.00 16.46
C VAL A 656 58.43 -12.09 17.61
N LEU A 657 59.39 -11.99 18.54
CA LEU A 657 59.33 -11.13 19.70
C LEU A 657 60.35 -10.01 19.64
N LEU A 658 59.88 -8.77 19.76
CA LEU A 658 60.71 -7.61 20.03
C LEU A 658 60.39 -7.12 21.45
N GLY A 659 61.20 -7.44 22.45
CA GLY A 659 60.90 -7.14 23.86
C GLY A 659 60.87 -5.63 24.16
N GLY A 660 61.70 -4.85 23.49
CA GLY A 660 61.67 -3.39 23.63
C GLY A 660 62.51 -2.92 24.81
N ALA A 661 61.94 -2.07 25.66
CA ALA A 661 62.68 -1.42 26.73
C ALA A 661 62.19 -1.84 28.11
N GLY A 662 62.85 -2.81 28.73
CA GLY A 662 62.77 -3.05 30.16
C GLY A 662 63.32 -4.40 30.53
N ILE A 663 62.49 -5.26 31.13
CA ILE A 663 62.86 -6.63 31.47
C ILE A 663 61.80 -7.56 30.90
N ASP A 664 62.12 -8.12 29.75
CA ASP A 664 61.13 -8.74 28.89
C ASP A 664 61.24 -10.27 28.96
N THR A 665 60.08 -10.93 28.89
CA THR A 665 59.96 -12.38 29.10
C THR A 665 59.17 -13.05 27.98
N ALA A 666 59.85 -13.87 27.18
CA ALA A 666 59.19 -14.83 26.30
C ALA A 666 58.78 -16.08 27.10
N VAL A 667 57.60 -16.63 26.85
CA VAL A 667 57.02 -17.76 27.59
C VAL A 667 56.81 -18.94 26.64
N PHE A 668 57.29 -20.11 27.07
CA PHE A 668 57.24 -21.35 26.32
C PHE A 668 56.58 -22.44 27.18
N SER A 669 55.64 -23.17 26.59
CA SER A 669 54.84 -24.19 27.29
C SER A 669 55.60 -25.50 27.57
N GLY A 670 56.74 -25.72 26.92
CA GLY A 670 57.56 -26.91 27.09
C GLY A 670 58.74 -26.73 28.07
N ASN A 671 59.29 -27.85 28.53
CA ASN A 671 60.53 -27.87 29.32
C ASN A 671 61.74 -27.38 28.51
N PHE A 672 62.69 -26.68 29.15
CA PHE A 672 63.90 -26.12 28.54
C PHE A 672 64.69 -27.12 27.68
N ALA A 673 64.78 -28.38 28.13
CA ALA A 673 65.51 -29.43 27.41
C ALA A 673 64.92 -29.81 26.03
N LYS A 674 63.71 -29.33 25.70
CA LYS A 674 63.05 -29.54 24.41
C LYS A 674 63.40 -28.51 23.35
N TYR A 675 64.09 -27.43 23.74
CA TYR A 675 64.38 -26.32 22.86
C TYR A 675 65.85 -26.32 22.45
N SER A 676 66.10 -26.03 21.17
CA SER A 676 67.44 -25.71 20.68
C SER A 676 67.62 -24.21 20.57
N PHE A 677 68.81 -23.72 20.90
CA PHE A 677 69.16 -22.30 20.86
C PHE A 677 70.16 -22.01 19.74
N ALA A 678 69.89 -20.96 18.98
CA ALA A 678 70.84 -20.35 18.07
C ALA A 678 70.84 -18.83 18.25
N LEU A 679 71.90 -18.17 17.79
CA LEU A 679 72.00 -16.72 17.74
C LEU A 679 72.12 -16.31 16.28
N ASN A 680 71.26 -15.39 15.84
CA ASN A 680 71.28 -14.88 14.48
C ASN A 680 71.17 -13.35 14.49
N ASN A 681 72.24 -12.66 14.08
CA ASN A 681 72.30 -11.20 14.03
C ASN A 681 71.89 -10.47 15.33
N GLY A 682 72.13 -11.08 16.49
CA GLY A 682 71.79 -10.52 17.80
C GLY A 682 70.47 -11.03 18.38
N SER A 683 69.58 -11.57 17.57
CA SER A 683 68.35 -12.23 18.04
C SER A 683 68.62 -13.67 18.48
N HIS A 684 67.95 -14.08 19.57
CA HIS A 684 67.91 -15.46 20.03
C HIS A 684 66.87 -16.24 19.23
N ILE A 685 67.28 -17.36 18.65
CA ILE A 685 66.41 -18.27 17.91
C ILE A 685 66.18 -19.51 18.77
N LEU A 686 64.94 -19.72 19.18
CA LEU A 686 64.52 -20.91 19.91
C LEU A 686 63.78 -21.82 18.94
N THR A 687 63.91 -23.13 19.09
CA THR A 687 63.22 -24.06 18.19
C THR A 687 62.80 -25.30 18.95
N SER A 688 61.53 -25.67 18.82
CA SER A 688 60.96 -26.90 19.37
C SER A 688 60.01 -27.57 18.37
N ALA A 689 59.57 -28.79 18.68
CA ALA A 689 58.55 -29.47 17.88
C ALA A 689 57.12 -29.04 18.22
N LEU A 690 56.93 -28.40 19.38
CA LEU A 690 55.61 -28.00 19.89
C LEU A 690 55.26 -26.58 19.43
N GLU A 691 56.23 -25.68 19.55
CA GLU A 691 56.06 -24.24 19.36
C GLU A 691 56.85 -23.71 18.15
N GLY A 692 57.34 -24.60 17.28
CA GLY A 692 58.05 -24.24 16.07
C GLY A 692 59.33 -23.43 16.32
N LYS A 693 59.54 -22.33 15.58
CA LYS A 693 60.82 -21.59 15.53
C LYS A 693 60.64 -20.11 15.81
N ASP A 694 60.98 -19.73 17.04
CA ASP A 694 60.73 -18.39 17.55
C ASP A 694 61.99 -17.52 17.54
N THR A 695 61.81 -16.24 17.25
CA THR A 695 62.87 -15.23 17.13
C THR A 695 62.69 -14.15 18.16
N LEU A 696 63.57 -14.09 19.15
CA LEU A 696 63.51 -13.14 20.26
C LEU A 696 64.61 -12.08 20.11
N THR A 697 64.23 -10.82 20.15
CA THR A 697 65.14 -9.65 20.07
C THR A 697 64.86 -8.73 21.26
N ASP A 698 65.91 -8.26 21.93
CA ASP A 698 65.80 -7.43 23.14
C ASP A 698 64.90 -8.08 24.22
N VAL A 699 65.10 -9.37 24.47
CA VAL A 699 64.39 -10.14 25.50
C VAL A 699 65.39 -10.69 26.52
N GLU A 700 65.20 -10.39 27.80
CA GLU A 700 66.12 -10.80 28.88
C GLU A 700 65.89 -12.24 29.36
N PHE A 701 64.64 -12.70 29.32
CA PHE A 701 64.25 -13.98 29.89
C PHE A 701 63.44 -14.85 28.91
N ALA A 702 63.79 -16.13 28.83
CA ALA A 702 62.91 -17.16 28.29
C ALA A 702 62.42 -18.06 29.43
N ARG A 703 61.12 -18.02 29.69
CA ARG A 703 60.44 -18.86 30.69
C ARG A 703 60.01 -20.16 30.02
N PHE A 704 60.39 -21.28 30.62
CA PHE A 704 59.98 -22.64 30.24
C PHE A 704 59.17 -23.27 31.37
N ALA A 705 58.46 -24.36 31.09
CA ALA A 705 57.67 -25.08 32.08
C ALA A 705 58.47 -25.69 33.26
N ASP A 706 59.80 -25.65 33.23
CA ASP A 706 60.67 -26.16 34.30
C ASP A 706 61.75 -25.17 34.77
N GLY A 707 61.67 -23.89 34.38
CA GLY A 707 62.59 -22.85 34.84
C GLY A 707 62.72 -21.64 33.93
N VAL A 708 63.65 -20.75 34.27
CA VAL A 708 63.97 -19.54 33.50
C VAL A 708 65.36 -19.61 32.93
N TYR A 709 65.48 -19.30 31.65
CA TYR A 709 66.77 -18.97 31.03
C TYR A 709 67.01 -17.46 31.05
N ASP A 710 68.10 -17.05 31.68
CA ASP A 710 68.59 -15.66 31.67
C ASP A 710 69.59 -15.51 30.52
N PHE A 711 69.22 -14.76 29.48
CA PHE A 711 70.06 -14.57 28.30
C PHE A 711 71.33 -13.77 28.60
N ALA A 712 71.27 -12.81 29.54
CA ALA A 712 72.43 -12.01 29.93
C ALA A 712 73.48 -12.83 30.69
N LYS A 713 73.04 -13.79 31.51
CA LYS A 713 73.93 -14.72 32.24
C LYS A 713 74.27 -15.99 31.44
N GLY A 714 73.51 -16.29 30.40
CA GLY A 714 73.59 -17.57 29.67
C GLY A 714 73.28 -18.77 30.56
N GLN A 715 72.41 -18.60 31.55
CA GLN A 715 72.18 -19.58 32.62
C GLN A 715 70.70 -19.96 32.73
N PHE A 716 70.44 -21.27 32.67
CA PHE A 716 69.15 -21.83 33.07
C PHE A 716 69.08 -21.98 34.59
N THR A 717 68.00 -21.47 35.18
CA THR A 717 67.67 -21.62 36.60
C THR A 717 66.37 -22.40 36.69
N PRO A 718 66.40 -23.67 37.14
CA PRO A 718 65.19 -24.44 37.40
C PRO A 718 64.32 -23.74 38.46
N ASP A 719 63.00 -23.90 38.36
CA ASP A 719 62.08 -23.25 39.30
C ASP A 719 62.37 -23.61 40.77
N GLY A 720 62.22 -22.62 41.64
CA GLY A 720 62.50 -22.71 43.07
C GLY A 720 61.22 -22.92 43.90
N THR A 721 60.94 -21.96 44.79
CA THR A 721 59.66 -21.91 45.52
C THR A 721 58.55 -21.45 44.58
N ASN A 722 57.46 -22.20 44.52
CA ASN A 722 56.27 -21.94 43.71
C ASN A 722 55.54 -20.66 44.15
N SER A 723 55.24 -19.77 43.20
CA SER A 723 54.33 -18.64 43.39
C SER A 723 52.88 -19.14 43.37
N ALA A 724 51.91 -18.28 43.69
CA ALA A 724 50.49 -18.66 43.56
C ALA A 724 49.96 -18.13 42.22
N PRO A 725 48.95 -18.78 41.61
CA PRO A 725 48.27 -18.22 40.45
C PRO A 725 47.68 -16.83 40.76
N THR A 726 47.82 -15.91 39.82
CA THR A 726 47.39 -14.51 39.90
C THR A 726 46.51 -14.16 38.69
N ASN A 727 45.95 -12.94 38.66
CA ASN A 727 45.14 -12.44 37.55
C ASN A 727 44.02 -13.40 37.10
N ILE A 728 43.38 -14.09 38.04
CA ILE A 728 42.26 -15.00 37.76
C ILE A 728 41.10 -14.17 37.21
N GLN A 729 40.70 -14.43 35.98
CA GLN A 729 39.68 -13.71 35.23
C GLN A 729 38.81 -14.72 34.45
N LEU A 730 37.69 -14.21 33.94
CA LEU A 730 36.78 -14.92 33.06
C LEU A 730 36.56 -14.00 31.86
N SER A 731 36.85 -14.49 30.65
CA SER A 731 36.90 -13.70 29.43
C SER A 731 35.59 -12.92 29.17
N LYS A 732 34.45 -13.55 29.45
CA LYS A 732 33.12 -12.95 29.38
C LYS A 732 32.32 -13.20 30.66
N THR A 733 31.78 -12.13 31.24
CA THR A 733 31.08 -12.12 32.56
C THR A 733 29.61 -11.70 32.45
N SER A 734 29.04 -11.79 31.26
CA SER A 734 27.63 -11.52 31.02
C SER A 734 27.10 -12.42 29.92
N LEU A 735 25.85 -12.85 30.05
CA LEU A 735 25.15 -13.58 29.01
C LEU A 735 23.65 -13.35 29.11
N LEU A 736 22.99 -13.47 27.97
CA LEU A 736 21.54 -13.39 27.83
C LEU A 736 20.85 -14.49 28.62
N GLU A 737 19.66 -14.23 29.14
CA GLU A 737 18.88 -15.26 29.82
C GLU A 737 18.44 -16.41 28.91
N SER A 738 18.22 -16.09 27.63
CA SER A 738 17.88 -17.04 26.56
C SER A 738 19.04 -17.96 26.16
N THR A 739 20.24 -17.75 26.71
CA THR A 739 21.44 -18.52 26.38
C THR A 739 21.18 -20.02 26.55
N PRO A 740 21.33 -20.83 25.48
CA PRO A 740 21.12 -22.28 25.56
C PRO A 740 21.97 -22.92 26.66
N ILE A 741 21.46 -24.01 27.24
CA ILE A 741 22.28 -24.81 28.16
C ILE A 741 23.49 -25.39 27.42
N TRP A 742 24.62 -25.47 28.11
CA TRP A 742 25.93 -25.90 27.59
C TRP A 742 26.63 -24.92 26.67
N THR A 743 26.13 -23.69 26.55
CA THR A 743 26.84 -22.59 25.91
C THR A 743 28.01 -22.15 26.79
N THR A 744 29.14 -21.82 26.17
CA THR A 744 30.31 -21.27 26.86
C THR A 744 29.99 -19.85 27.29
N VAL A 745 30.14 -19.56 28.59
CA VAL A 745 30.05 -18.21 29.15
C VAL A 745 31.32 -17.44 28.88
N GLY A 746 32.46 -18.08 29.13
CA GLY A 746 33.78 -17.48 28.99
C GLY A 746 34.87 -18.47 29.40
N LEU A 747 36.10 -18.16 29.03
CA LEU A 747 37.30 -18.90 29.39
C LEU A 747 37.88 -18.36 30.70
N LEU A 748 38.16 -19.25 31.65
CA LEU A 748 38.97 -18.87 32.80
C LEU A 748 40.43 -18.76 32.37
N SER A 749 40.96 -17.56 32.55
CA SER A 749 42.36 -17.24 32.38
C SER A 749 42.97 -16.84 33.72
N ALA A 750 44.24 -17.13 33.87
CA ALA A 750 45.02 -16.76 35.04
C ALA A 750 46.50 -16.81 34.66
N ARG A 751 47.30 -16.09 35.43
CA ARG A 751 48.74 -16.05 35.24
C ARG A 751 49.43 -16.78 36.37
N ASP A 752 50.31 -17.69 35.99
CA ASP A 752 51.34 -18.19 36.90
C ASP A 752 52.70 -17.55 36.60
N ALA A 753 53.45 -17.21 37.65
CA ALA A 753 54.74 -16.54 37.49
C ALA A 753 55.82 -17.49 36.93
N GLU A 754 55.71 -18.78 37.23
CA GLU A 754 56.59 -19.84 36.75
C GLU A 754 56.13 -20.42 35.40
N GLY A 755 54.92 -20.08 34.95
CA GLY A 755 54.36 -20.66 33.73
C GLY A 755 53.94 -22.12 33.93
N ASP A 756 53.70 -22.53 35.18
CA ASP A 756 53.14 -23.83 35.49
C ASP A 756 51.73 -23.96 34.85
N ALA A 757 51.42 -25.16 34.35
CA ALA A 757 50.13 -25.43 33.75
C ALA A 757 49.00 -25.27 34.78
N LEU A 758 48.05 -24.38 34.49
CA LEU A 758 46.96 -24.06 35.38
C LEU A 758 45.78 -25.03 35.21
N THR A 759 45.26 -25.48 36.35
CA THR A 759 44.04 -26.28 36.45
C THR A 759 42.95 -25.47 37.11
N TYR A 760 41.74 -25.56 36.56
CA TYR A 760 40.59 -24.77 36.97
C TYR A 760 39.52 -25.70 37.53
N LYS A 761 38.91 -25.28 38.63
CA LYS A 761 37.81 -26.00 39.26
C LYS A 761 36.72 -25.05 39.69
N LEU A 762 35.48 -25.38 39.34
CA LEU A 762 34.30 -24.69 39.86
C LEU A 762 33.97 -25.26 41.25
N LEU A 763 34.01 -24.40 42.27
CA LEU A 763 33.65 -24.74 43.64
C LEU A 763 32.17 -24.47 43.92
N ASP A 764 31.64 -23.39 43.35
CA ASP A 764 30.22 -23.03 43.40
C ASP A 764 29.77 -22.58 42.01
N GLY A 765 28.83 -23.31 41.41
CA GLY A 765 28.21 -23.02 40.13
C GLY A 765 26.90 -22.24 40.23
N ALA A 766 26.71 -21.50 41.32
CA ALA A 766 25.54 -20.69 41.62
C ALA A 766 24.23 -21.49 41.55
N ASN A 767 24.10 -22.57 42.33
CA ASN A 767 22.98 -23.53 42.27
C ASN A 767 22.89 -24.34 40.96
N ASP A 768 24.05 -24.77 40.43
CA ASP A 768 24.19 -25.51 39.16
C ASP A 768 23.68 -24.75 37.91
N HIS A 769 23.64 -23.42 37.93
CA HIS A 769 23.43 -22.64 36.70
C HIS A 769 24.67 -22.71 35.80
N PHE A 770 25.84 -22.91 36.39
CA PHE A 770 27.10 -23.01 35.67
C PHE A 770 27.86 -24.29 36.00
N ARG A 771 28.56 -24.81 34.98
CA ARG A 771 29.52 -25.91 35.07
C ARG A 771 30.84 -25.47 34.45
N ILE A 772 31.87 -26.27 34.69
CA ILE A 772 33.19 -26.09 34.08
C ILE A 772 33.55 -27.29 33.20
N ASN A 773 34.09 -27.04 32.02
CA ASN A 773 34.68 -28.04 31.13
C ASN A 773 36.10 -27.60 30.75
N GLY A 774 37.12 -28.23 31.36
CA GLY A 774 38.49 -27.74 31.27
C GLY A 774 38.62 -26.41 32.02
N ASN A 775 38.87 -25.32 31.29
CA ASN A 775 38.86 -23.95 31.78
C ASN A 775 37.66 -23.14 31.27
N ARG A 776 36.70 -23.74 30.54
CA ARG A 776 35.50 -23.05 30.06
C ARG A 776 34.39 -23.11 31.09
N ILE A 777 33.84 -21.97 31.47
CA ILE A 777 32.56 -21.91 32.17
C ILE A 777 31.46 -22.09 31.14
N VAL A 778 30.51 -22.99 31.41
CA VAL A 778 29.36 -23.26 30.55
C VAL A 778 28.07 -23.15 31.35
N THR A 779 26.98 -22.73 30.71
CA THR A 779 25.64 -22.80 31.30
C THR A 779 25.24 -24.28 31.50
N SER A 780 24.49 -24.58 32.55
CA SER A 780 23.95 -25.92 32.82
C SER A 780 22.50 -25.96 33.27
N LYS A 781 21.91 -24.78 33.50
CA LYS A 781 20.48 -24.53 33.62
C LYS A 781 20.17 -23.27 32.83
N ALA A 782 18.91 -23.14 32.42
CA ALA A 782 18.40 -21.88 31.88
C ALA A 782 18.61 -20.77 32.91
N LEU A 783 18.95 -19.59 32.41
CA LEU A 783 18.98 -18.37 33.18
C LEU A 783 17.63 -17.68 33.05
N ASP A 784 17.33 -16.78 33.98
CA ASP A 784 16.07 -16.05 34.05
C ASP A 784 16.38 -14.72 34.73
N TYR A 785 16.34 -13.63 33.95
CA TYR A 785 16.69 -12.28 34.38
C TYR A 785 15.73 -11.78 35.46
N GLU A 786 14.43 -12.03 35.31
CA GLU A 786 13.37 -11.66 36.26
C GLU A 786 13.60 -12.30 37.63
N THR A 787 14.09 -13.54 37.63
CA THR A 787 14.41 -14.29 38.84
C THR A 787 15.73 -13.83 39.45
N ALA A 788 16.79 -13.69 38.65
CA ALA A 788 18.11 -13.29 39.12
C ALA A 788 18.94 -12.60 38.04
N LYS A 789 19.08 -11.27 38.17
CA LYS A 789 19.91 -10.42 37.28
C LYS A 789 21.41 -10.75 37.27
N SER A 790 21.89 -11.56 38.20
CA SER A 790 23.28 -12.02 38.22
C SER A 790 23.46 -13.26 39.10
N HIS A 791 24.53 -13.98 38.81
CA HIS A 791 24.98 -15.16 39.54
C HIS A 791 26.46 -15.03 39.90
N THR A 792 26.81 -15.25 41.16
CA THR A 792 28.21 -15.31 41.58
C THR A 792 28.68 -16.76 41.61
N ILE A 793 29.70 -17.09 40.82
CA ILE A 793 30.40 -18.36 40.86
C ILE A 793 31.68 -18.25 41.70
N LYS A 794 32.11 -19.36 42.31
CA LYS A 794 33.40 -19.46 43.00
C LYS A 794 34.29 -20.43 42.26
N VAL A 795 35.43 -19.96 41.78
CA VAL A 795 36.42 -20.75 41.04
C VAL A 795 37.70 -20.92 41.85
N ALA A 796 38.36 -22.07 41.70
CA ALA A 796 39.68 -22.35 42.24
C ALA A 796 40.65 -22.59 41.09
N VAL A 797 41.77 -21.88 41.10
CA VAL A 797 42.85 -22.01 40.11
C VAL A 797 44.08 -22.57 40.83
N SER A 798 44.66 -23.63 40.27
CA SER A 798 45.84 -24.28 40.85
C SER A 798 46.89 -24.60 39.80
N ASP A 799 48.15 -24.29 40.13
CA ASP A 799 49.36 -24.71 39.40
C ASP A 799 49.81 -26.14 39.76
N GLY A 800 48.99 -26.89 40.51
CA GLY A 800 49.30 -28.23 41.02
C GLY A 800 50.05 -28.24 42.36
N LYS A 801 50.54 -27.10 42.86
CA LYS A 801 51.24 -26.95 44.14
C LYS A 801 50.51 -25.97 45.08
N VAL A 802 50.03 -24.85 44.56
CA VAL A 802 49.24 -23.82 45.24
C VAL A 802 47.88 -23.68 44.56
N THR A 803 46.83 -23.41 45.34
CA THR A 803 45.47 -23.16 44.84
C THR A 803 44.97 -21.83 45.38
N VAL A 804 44.39 -21.00 44.51
CA VAL A 804 43.77 -19.71 44.85
C VAL A 804 42.30 -19.75 44.45
N GLU A 805 41.42 -19.29 45.34
CA GLU A 805 39.99 -19.20 45.08
C GLU A 805 39.58 -17.75 44.76
N LYS A 806 38.64 -17.57 43.84
CA LYS A 806 38.10 -16.25 43.49
C LYS A 806 36.60 -16.34 43.19
N ASP A 807 35.86 -15.33 43.66
CA ASP A 807 34.46 -15.13 43.30
C ASP A 807 34.39 -14.28 42.02
N ILE A 808 33.60 -14.73 41.05
CA ILE A 808 33.36 -14.06 39.78
C ILE A 808 31.85 -13.90 39.63
N THR A 809 31.40 -12.68 39.35
CA THR A 809 29.98 -12.41 39.11
C THR A 809 29.72 -12.43 37.61
N ILE A 810 28.73 -13.23 37.23
CA ILE A 810 28.20 -13.33 35.88
C ILE A 810 26.85 -12.62 35.88
N ASN A 811 26.71 -11.57 35.09
CA ASN A 811 25.44 -10.86 34.95
C ASN A 811 24.54 -11.63 33.97
N VAL A 812 23.27 -11.75 34.31
CA VAL A 812 22.23 -12.19 33.37
C VAL A 812 21.74 -10.93 32.69
N LEU A 813 21.69 -10.95 31.37
CA LEU A 813 21.16 -9.86 30.56
C LEU A 813 19.74 -10.23 30.15
N ASP A 814 18.87 -9.23 30.28
CA ASP A 814 17.44 -9.28 29.98
C ASP A 814 17.26 -9.48 28.48
N VAL A 815 16.48 -10.48 28.09
CA VAL A 815 15.94 -10.62 26.74
C VAL A 815 14.46 -10.33 26.86
N ASN A 816 13.94 -9.41 26.04
CA ASN A 816 12.52 -9.08 26.06
C ASN A 816 11.70 -10.27 25.54
N GLU A 817 11.42 -11.23 26.41
CA GLU A 817 10.56 -12.35 26.09
C GLU A 817 9.13 -11.84 25.87
N THR A 818 8.49 -12.28 24.78
CA THR A 818 7.05 -12.06 24.62
C THR A 818 6.35 -12.57 25.88
N PRO A 819 5.56 -11.73 26.58
CA PRO A 819 5.03 -12.10 27.88
C PRO A 819 4.21 -13.38 27.74
N VAL A 820 4.57 -14.40 28.53
CA VAL A 820 3.80 -15.65 28.61
C VAL A 820 2.35 -15.28 28.88
N ASN A 821 1.45 -15.54 27.92
CA ASN A 821 0.03 -15.22 28.05
C ASN A 821 -0.56 -15.91 29.29
N LYS A 822 -1.09 -15.14 30.24
CA LYS A 822 -1.58 -15.63 31.53
C LYS A 822 -3.09 -15.78 31.50
N ALA A 823 -3.61 -16.83 32.13
CA ALA A 823 -5.04 -17.02 32.25
C ALA A 823 -5.74 -15.80 32.91
N PRO A 824 -6.95 -15.43 32.47
CA PRO A 824 -7.71 -14.33 33.06
C PRO A 824 -7.85 -14.43 34.59
N THR A 825 -7.66 -13.32 35.30
CA THR A 825 -7.66 -13.26 36.77
C THR A 825 -8.81 -12.40 37.30
N ASN A 826 -8.97 -12.32 38.62
CA ASN A 826 -10.01 -11.52 39.30
C ASN A 826 -11.45 -11.82 38.83
N LEU A 827 -11.76 -13.10 38.66
CA LEU A 827 -13.11 -13.55 38.35
C LEU A 827 -14.07 -13.09 39.45
N ALA A 828 -15.02 -12.25 39.07
CA ALA A 828 -16.02 -11.68 39.94
C ALA A 828 -17.40 -11.75 39.29
N PHE A 829 -18.42 -11.81 40.14
CA PHE A 829 -19.80 -11.77 39.72
C PHE A 829 -20.52 -10.63 40.45
N SER A 830 -21.22 -9.80 39.67
CA SER A 830 -21.79 -8.53 40.15
C SER A 830 -22.86 -8.62 41.25
N ARG A 831 -23.34 -9.83 41.59
CA ARG A 831 -24.41 -10.03 42.58
C ARG A 831 -24.10 -11.17 43.54
N SER A 832 -24.44 -10.98 44.81
CA SER A 832 -24.35 -12.01 45.86
C SER A 832 -25.70 -12.63 46.24
N SER A 833 -26.80 -12.14 45.64
CA SER A 833 -28.14 -12.65 45.91
C SER A 833 -29.11 -12.39 44.77
N VAL A 834 -30.16 -13.20 44.71
CA VAL A 834 -31.25 -13.12 43.73
C VAL A 834 -32.58 -13.36 44.45
N SER A 835 -33.63 -12.62 44.12
CA SER A 835 -34.97 -12.88 44.67
C SER A 835 -35.60 -14.07 43.97
N GLU A 836 -36.36 -14.88 44.72
CA GLU A 836 -37.30 -15.81 44.11
C GLU A 836 -38.38 -15.03 43.32
N ASN A 837 -39.10 -15.70 42.41
CA ASN A 837 -40.11 -15.10 41.52
C ASN A 837 -39.62 -14.11 40.45
N ILE A 838 -38.32 -14.07 40.14
CA ILE A 838 -37.86 -13.36 38.94
C ILE A 838 -38.27 -14.12 37.66
N ALA A 839 -38.72 -13.39 36.64
CA ALA A 839 -39.16 -13.99 35.38
C ALA A 839 -38.01 -14.75 34.69
N ILE A 840 -38.33 -15.85 34.01
CA ILE A 840 -37.36 -16.61 33.20
C ILE A 840 -36.80 -15.71 32.09
N GLY A 841 -35.48 -15.74 31.89
CA GLY A 841 -34.75 -14.89 30.94
C GLY A 841 -34.24 -13.58 31.54
N THR A 842 -34.57 -13.29 32.81
CA THR A 842 -34.08 -12.08 33.51
C THR A 842 -32.58 -12.18 33.74
N SER A 843 -31.85 -11.09 33.48
CA SER A 843 -30.42 -10.99 33.80
C SER A 843 -30.23 -10.88 35.31
N VAL A 844 -29.51 -11.87 35.87
CA VAL A 844 -29.21 -11.99 37.30
C VAL A 844 -27.97 -11.19 37.66
N GLY A 845 -26.94 -11.22 36.83
CA GLY A 845 -25.71 -10.45 37.02
C GLY A 845 -24.72 -10.62 35.87
N LEU A 846 -23.66 -9.82 35.91
CA LEU A 846 -22.53 -9.82 34.99
C LEU A 846 -21.34 -10.56 35.60
N LEU A 847 -20.65 -11.34 34.77
CA LEU A 847 -19.32 -11.89 35.01
C LEU A 847 -18.24 -10.91 34.52
N THR A 848 -17.22 -10.71 35.34
CA THR A 848 -16.06 -9.86 35.03
C THR A 848 -14.77 -10.59 35.41
N ALA A 849 -13.74 -10.40 34.61
CA ALA A 849 -12.38 -10.85 34.86
C ALA A 849 -11.44 -9.88 34.14
N VAL A 850 -10.17 -9.93 34.49
CA VAL A 850 -9.12 -9.13 33.87
C VAL A 850 -8.13 -10.08 33.23
N ASP A 851 -7.99 -9.97 31.91
CA ASP A 851 -6.87 -10.56 31.20
C ASP A 851 -5.61 -9.75 31.57
N PRO A 852 -4.58 -10.36 32.17
CA PRO A 852 -3.39 -9.62 32.60
C PRO A 852 -2.67 -8.90 31.45
N GLU A 853 -2.85 -9.38 30.22
CA GLU A 853 -2.30 -8.82 28.99
C GLU A 853 -3.27 -7.86 28.26
N GLY A 854 -4.45 -7.59 28.84
CA GLY A 854 -5.43 -6.65 28.28
C GLY A 854 -6.32 -7.24 27.18
N GLY A 855 -6.23 -8.55 26.93
CA GLY A 855 -7.02 -9.27 25.94
C GLY A 855 -8.53 -9.40 26.29
N ALA A 856 -9.32 -9.76 25.28
CA ALA A 856 -10.76 -9.97 25.45
C ALA A 856 -11.07 -11.31 26.14
N VAL A 857 -11.72 -11.27 27.30
CA VAL A 857 -12.12 -12.47 28.06
C VAL A 857 -13.41 -13.10 27.54
N LYS A 858 -13.37 -14.40 27.25
CA LYS A 858 -14.54 -15.23 26.90
C LYS A 858 -14.99 -16.08 28.09
N TRP A 859 -16.26 -16.50 28.08
CA TRP A 859 -16.89 -17.18 29.22
C TRP A 859 -17.64 -18.44 28.81
N ARG A 860 -17.61 -19.44 29.67
CA ARG A 860 -18.52 -20.60 29.62
C ARG A 860 -18.95 -21.02 31.03
N LEU A 861 -20.09 -21.71 31.12
CA LEU A 861 -20.51 -22.38 32.35
C LEU A 861 -20.11 -23.85 32.29
N THR A 862 -19.48 -24.32 33.37
CA THR A 862 -19.19 -25.75 33.58
C THR A 862 -20.19 -26.39 34.54
N ASP A 863 -20.84 -25.58 35.38
CA ASP A 863 -22.03 -25.92 36.17
C ASP A 863 -23.02 -24.77 36.04
N ASP A 864 -24.26 -25.07 35.63
CA ASP A 864 -25.34 -24.09 35.41
C ASP A 864 -26.41 -24.08 36.53
N ALA A 865 -26.03 -24.57 37.73
CA ALA A 865 -26.90 -24.70 38.90
C ALA A 865 -28.13 -25.58 38.61
N ASP A 866 -27.88 -26.83 38.19
CA ASP A 866 -28.91 -27.80 37.80
C ASP A 866 -29.89 -27.27 36.73
N GLY A 867 -29.39 -26.49 35.77
CA GLY A 867 -30.18 -25.92 34.69
C GLY A 867 -30.98 -24.65 35.04
N ILE A 868 -30.78 -24.07 36.22
CA ILE A 868 -31.46 -22.84 36.64
C ILE A 868 -30.90 -21.62 35.89
N PHE A 869 -29.62 -21.63 35.51
CA PHE A 869 -28.98 -20.53 34.80
C PHE A 869 -28.63 -20.85 33.35
N LYS A 870 -28.42 -19.80 32.57
CA LYS A 870 -27.77 -19.84 31.25
C LYS A 870 -26.86 -18.63 31.08
N LEU A 871 -25.87 -18.78 30.22
CA LEU A 871 -24.94 -17.71 29.85
C LEU A 871 -25.33 -17.09 28.51
N VAL A 872 -25.38 -15.74 28.46
CA VAL A 872 -25.56 -14.97 27.22
C VAL A 872 -24.51 -13.85 27.20
N GLY A 873 -23.48 -14.00 26.36
CA GLY A 873 -22.27 -13.18 26.45
C GLY A 873 -21.56 -13.41 27.79
N ASN A 874 -21.42 -12.36 28.60
CA ASN A 874 -20.91 -12.43 29.99
C ASN A 874 -22.03 -12.24 31.04
N LYS A 875 -23.31 -12.37 30.66
CA LYS A 875 -24.46 -12.23 31.57
C LYS A 875 -25.03 -13.58 31.96
N ILE A 876 -25.24 -13.77 33.26
CA ILE A 876 -26.03 -14.89 33.79
C ILE A 876 -27.51 -14.52 33.74
N GLN A 877 -28.32 -15.37 33.12
CA GLN A 877 -29.78 -15.24 33.03
C GLN A 877 -30.48 -16.46 33.62
N THR A 878 -31.68 -16.26 34.16
CA THR A 878 -32.54 -17.37 34.57
C THR A 878 -33.04 -18.18 33.37
N LYS A 879 -33.00 -19.50 33.51
CA LYS A 879 -33.52 -20.50 32.57
C LYS A 879 -34.67 -21.30 33.16
N ALA A 880 -34.74 -21.40 34.49
CA ALA A 880 -35.86 -21.96 35.25
C ALA A 880 -36.33 -20.99 36.34
N ALA A 881 -37.51 -21.27 36.91
CA ALA A 881 -38.01 -20.53 38.07
C ALA A 881 -37.16 -20.82 39.31
N ILE A 882 -37.00 -19.81 40.16
CA ILE A 882 -36.31 -19.91 41.45
C ILE A 882 -37.38 -19.83 42.54
N ASP A 883 -37.32 -20.79 43.46
CA ASP A 883 -38.25 -20.98 44.58
C ASP A 883 -37.38 -21.10 45.86
N TYR A 884 -37.56 -20.18 46.81
CA TYR A 884 -36.80 -20.10 48.06
C TYR A 884 -37.09 -21.28 48.99
N GLU A 885 -38.34 -21.73 49.08
CA GLU A 885 -38.73 -22.91 49.84
C GLU A 885 -38.00 -24.17 49.36
N SER A 886 -37.64 -24.22 48.07
CA SER A 886 -36.85 -25.31 47.50
C SER A 886 -35.35 -25.20 47.79
N THR A 887 -34.76 -24.02 47.58
CA THR A 887 -33.31 -23.81 47.75
C THR A 887 -33.00 -22.38 48.17
N HIS A 888 -32.19 -22.27 49.23
CA HIS A 888 -31.84 -20.98 49.83
C HIS A 888 -30.53 -20.41 49.25
N SER A 889 -29.82 -21.18 48.43
CA SER A 889 -28.61 -20.75 47.74
C SER A 889 -28.43 -21.50 46.42
N LEU A 890 -27.96 -20.80 45.40
CA LEU A 890 -27.63 -21.36 44.09
C LEU A 890 -26.14 -21.16 43.84
N THR A 891 -25.44 -22.24 43.49
CA THR A 891 -24.02 -22.19 43.10
C THR A 891 -23.91 -22.58 41.64
N PHE A 892 -23.12 -21.84 40.87
CA PHE A 892 -22.75 -22.17 39.49
C PHE A 892 -21.25 -21.95 39.29
N THR A 893 -20.64 -22.68 38.36
CA THR A 893 -19.21 -22.57 38.05
C THR A 893 -19.04 -21.92 36.68
N ALA A 894 -18.28 -20.83 36.63
CA ALA A 894 -17.94 -20.16 35.37
C ALA A 894 -16.43 -20.19 35.13
N GLU A 895 -16.07 -20.39 33.86
CA GLU A 895 -14.69 -20.35 33.38
C GLU A 895 -14.49 -19.13 32.49
N ALA A 896 -13.48 -18.33 32.83
CA ALA A 896 -12.94 -17.28 31.98
C ALA A 896 -11.78 -17.84 31.17
N TYR A 897 -11.73 -17.55 29.88
CA TYR A 897 -10.64 -17.96 29.00
C TYR A 897 -10.26 -16.89 27.98
N ASP A 898 -8.97 -16.82 27.68
CA ASP A 898 -8.40 -15.87 26.74
C ASP A 898 -8.44 -16.42 25.29
N SER A 899 -7.85 -15.68 24.34
CA SER A 899 -7.73 -16.07 22.94
C SER A 899 -6.77 -17.26 22.71
N ALA A 900 -5.79 -17.46 23.60
CA ALA A 900 -4.83 -18.56 23.56
C ALA A 900 -5.39 -19.86 24.19
N GLY A 901 -6.51 -19.76 24.90
CA GLY A 901 -7.21 -20.89 25.52
C GLY A 901 -6.78 -21.18 26.96
N ASN A 902 -6.02 -20.31 27.63
CA ASN A 902 -5.76 -20.48 29.05
C ASN A 902 -7.05 -20.21 29.86
N VAL A 903 -7.24 -20.94 30.95
CA VAL A 903 -8.51 -20.95 31.67
C VAL A 903 -8.34 -20.70 33.17
N THR A 904 -9.26 -19.91 33.74
CA THR A 904 -9.45 -19.79 35.19
C THR A 904 -10.90 -20.11 35.52
N SER A 905 -11.12 -20.95 36.52
CA SER A 905 -12.45 -21.43 36.94
C SER A 905 -12.80 -20.92 38.34
N HIS A 906 -14.05 -20.54 38.56
CA HIS A 906 -14.52 -20.11 39.87
C HIS A 906 -15.99 -20.46 40.13
N ASP A 907 -16.28 -20.87 41.36
CA ASP A 907 -17.64 -21.13 41.84
C ASP A 907 -18.25 -19.85 42.41
N PHE A 908 -19.44 -19.48 41.93
CA PHE A 908 -20.20 -18.34 42.41
C PHE A 908 -21.46 -18.80 43.12
N THR A 909 -21.59 -18.45 44.40
CA THR A 909 -22.80 -18.75 45.20
C THR A 909 -23.65 -17.49 45.39
N LEU A 910 -24.93 -17.58 45.02
CA LEU A 910 -25.95 -16.57 45.29
C LEU A 910 -26.87 -17.03 46.41
N ALA A 911 -27.15 -16.14 47.36
CA ALA A 911 -28.27 -16.34 48.27
C ALA A 911 -29.60 -16.09 47.56
N VAL A 912 -30.56 -17.01 47.68
CA VAL A 912 -31.94 -16.77 47.25
C VAL A 912 -32.64 -15.95 48.33
N LYS A 913 -33.33 -14.87 47.95
CA LYS A 913 -34.09 -14.03 48.87
C LYS A 913 -35.56 -14.38 48.80
N ASP A 914 -36.11 -14.69 49.97
CA ASP A 914 -37.54 -14.90 50.20
C ASP A 914 -38.34 -13.66 49.77
N VAL A 915 -39.37 -13.88 48.95
CA VAL A 915 -40.39 -12.92 48.55
C VAL A 915 -41.74 -13.49 48.96
N PHE A 916 -42.29 -12.96 50.05
CA PHE A 916 -43.56 -13.37 50.65
C PHE A 916 -44.66 -13.75 49.64
N GLU A 917 -45.00 -15.04 49.63
CA GLU A 917 -46.13 -15.58 48.89
C GLU A 917 -47.35 -15.78 49.82
N PRO A 918 -48.46 -15.05 49.65
CA PRO A 918 -49.63 -15.25 50.49
C PRO A 918 -50.22 -16.66 50.27
N SER A 919 -50.17 -17.48 51.32
CA SER A 919 -50.65 -18.86 51.35
C SER A 919 -52.10 -19.03 50.87
N PHE A 920 -52.27 -19.75 49.76
CA PHE A 920 -53.42 -20.51 49.25
C PHE A 920 -54.85 -19.93 49.33
N ALA A 921 -55.46 -19.73 48.15
CA ALA A 921 -56.90 -19.90 47.97
C ALA A 921 -57.24 -21.40 47.95
N LEU A 922 -57.90 -21.87 49.00
CA LEU A 922 -58.55 -23.19 49.05
C LEU A 922 -59.60 -23.29 47.94
N SER A 923 -59.57 -24.40 47.18
CA SER A 923 -60.66 -24.77 46.28
C SER A 923 -61.93 -25.09 47.08
N HIS A 924 -63.06 -24.77 46.47
CA HIS A 924 -64.42 -24.76 47.03
C HIS A 924 -64.99 -26.16 47.37
N GLU A 925 -64.18 -27.21 47.39
CA GLU A 925 -64.64 -28.61 47.55
C GLU A 925 -64.37 -29.21 48.94
N ALA A 926 -63.74 -28.48 49.86
CA ALA A 926 -63.54 -28.95 51.24
C ALA A 926 -64.61 -28.47 52.25
N LEU A 927 -65.74 -27.95 51.77
CA LEU A 927 -66.86 -27.51 52.61
C LEU A 927 -68.20 -28.17 52.26
N ILE A 928 -68.20 -29.45 51.83
CA ILE A 928 -69.33 -30.39 51.95
C ILE A 928 -68.79 -31.79 52.24
#